data_AF-A0A5Q4H561-F1
#
_entry.id   AF-A0A5Q4H561-F1
#
_cell.length_a   1.000
_cell.length_b   1.000
_cell.length_c   1.000
_cell.angle_alpha   90.00
_cell.angle_beta   90.00
_cell.angle_gamma   90.00
#
_symmetry.space_group_name_H-M   'P 1'
#
loop_
_entity.id
_entity.type
_entity.pdbx_description
1 polymer ?
#
loop_
_entity_poly.entity_id
_entity_poly.type
_entity_poly.pdbx_seq_one_letter_code
_entity_poly.pdbx_strand_id
1 'polypeptide(L)'
;MQPLLIHEHPLAKDGEGRLKCRVGTVFPDQNVIVTIPGIHATQRMAYLDLLDQQRQEAGLPVLTRTQRSELWENAVDLIIEGKIIQIRPDPQRMDLAFAGDEVLQRLPISKRQIRFLNVLNQQVQEAIKRRGECWRITRLPSSIIEMEYMILGSKIAVGGLEMYYYNRSSGTRYLTCQEFCGLERLDDWQLRKHLLEIQDLSNRLNSIGNLEVDFFQAETSFREELQACDFRAFSVTELRQEYRRLRHRFREAVTAPFRSDNMSNDQWRCRMFASLLPGSDQLINEEELLGLSSEFFMQIQWLPGARIEESESIFDPALDDRTDASSADLTASEQISRSLVHNLLREYGVLEYVNIGWVVQRLSHRPPSAGRRGVFLIEMKLSDSGEEHLKVVRLQKWGVAERLDDGKDLLQAILETEEYIDYVLDRRLACRQLGMNLPPRMKVRKLREFYQGSNANYQGVRIWTPYFERDYTHGMATDKIPLTRFENEPFALRFARLLGHAAAPNIIVGRWSAQGRVVFDDGDEILIENENGLPENIVVADITGAFANYQDDLTTIAAAHVAPVHRVSSRVTDPHGFREIYVGAVVERYRQLRDEYHRHRQAFDSLFRSQPVDEGGNMAFRWERVLHRLDTTSPEEIEQALRAAIEQPA
;
A
#
# COMPACT_ATOMS: atom_id res chain seq x y z
N MET A 1 14.03 19.27 27.80
CA MET A 1 15.37 19.85 27.50
C MET A 1 15.70 19.57 26.05
N GLN A 2 16.23 20.54 25.31
CA GLN A 2 16.72 20.29 23.95
C GLN A 2 17.92 19.32 23.99
N PRO A 3 18.06 18.44 22.99
CA PRO A 3 19.20 17.53 22.94
C PRO A 3 20.51 18.27 22.65
N LEU A 4 21.60 17.76 23.21
CA LEU A 4 22.94 18.23 22.88
C LEU A 4 23.31 17.74 21.48
N LEU A 5 23.63 18.68 20.59
CA LEU A 5 24.12 18.39 19.24
C LEU A 5 25.64 18.42 19.22
N ILE A 6 26.26 17.30 18.85
CA ILE A 6 27.69 17.22 18.57
C ILE A 6 27.85 17.38 17.05
N HIS A 7 28.43 18.52 16.66
CA HIS A 7 28.53 19.04 15.30
C HIS A 7 27.32 19.89 14.87
N GLU A 8 26.55 19.47 13.86
CA GLU A 8 25.49 20.31 13.27
C GLU A 8 24.13 19.64 13.34
N HIS A 9 23.09 20.42 13.04
CA HIS A 9 21.73 19.89 12.92
C HIS A 9 21.69 18.74 11.90
N PRO A 10 20.95 17.63 12.16
CA PRO A 10 20.91 16.48 11.25
C PRO A 10 20.55 16.85 9.80
N LEU A 11 19.64 17.82 9.61
CA LEU A 11 19.22 18.30 8.29
C LEU A 11 20.05 19.49 7.75
N ALA A 12 21.22 19.77 8.32
CA ALA A 12 22.07 20.87 7.88
C ALA A 12 22.64 20.60 6.48
N LYS A 13 22.64 21.66 5.65
CA LYS A 13 23.13 21.62 4.27
C LYS A 13 24.33 22.54 4.07
N ASP A 14 25.20 22.18 3.14
CA ASP A 14 26.31 23.01 2.70
C ASP A 14 25.85 24.11 1.71
N GLY A 15 26.80 24.92 1.24
CA GLY A 15 26.54 26.00 0.27
C GLY A 15 26.02 25.52 -1.10
N GLU A 16 26.14 24.23 -1.41
CA GLU A 16 25.63 23.60 -2.63
C GLU A 16 24.25 22.95 -2.42
N GLY A 17 23.69 23.05 -1.20
CA GLY A 17 22.39 22.48 -0.85
C GLY A 17 22.41 20.97 -0.57
N ARG A 18 23.60 20.37 -0.44
CA ARG A 18 23.81 18.95 -0.09
C ARG A 18 23.87 18.79 1.43
N LEU A 19 23.43 17.65 1.94
CA LEU A 19 23.50 17.37 3.38
C LEU A 19 24.96 17.31 3.85
N LYS A 20 25.28 18.04 4.92
CA LYS A 20 26.62 18.02 5.53
C LYS A 20 26.98 16.66 6.11
N CYS A 21 25.98 15.92 6.60
CA CYS A 21 26.13 14.56 7.04
C CYS A 21 24.92 13.72 6.61
N ARG A 22 25.16 12.49 6.16
CA ARG A 22 24.12 11.54 5.74
C ARG A 22 23.82 10.48 6.79
N VAL A 23 24.55 10.47 7.91
CA VAL A 23 24.35 9.53 9.01
C VAL A 23 24.39 10.28 10.35
N GLY A 24 23.64 9.79 11.32
CA GLY A 24 23.64 10.30 12.68
C GLY A 24 23.58 9.17 13.69
N THR A 25 23.92 9.47 14.94
CA THR A 25 23.81 8.52 16.06
C THR A 25 23.18 9.24 17.25
N VAL A 26 22.11 8.69 17.79
CA VAL A 26 21.41 9.22 18.97
C VAL A 26 21.79 8.38 20.18
N PHE A 27 22.03 9.04 21.30
CA PHE A 27 22.19 8.42 22.62
C PHE A 27 20.98 8.86 23.46
N PRO A 28 19.89 8.06 23.49
CA PRO A 28 18.61 8.51 24.04
C PRO A 28 18.68 8.89 25.52
N ASP A 29 19.33 8.05 26.33
CA ASP A 29 19.48 8.24 27.78
C ASP A 29 20.23 9.52 28.14
N GLN A 30 21.20 9.91 27.30
CA GLN A 30 22.00 11.13 27.49
C GLN A 30 21.39 12.34 26.77
N ASN A 31 20.33 12.16 25.99
CA ASN A 31 19.71 13.20 25.17
C ASN A 31 20.73 13.88 24.23
N VAL A 32 21.59 13.08 23.58
CA VAL A 32 22.67 13.54 22.68
C VAL A 32 22.45 13.04 21.26
N ILE A 33 22.77 13.88 20.26
CA ILE A 33 22.80 13.49 18.84
C ILE A 33 24.15 13.87 18.25
N VAL A 34 24.77 12.93 17.52
CA VAL A 34 26.06 13.10 16.86
C VAL A 34 25.87 13.05 15.35
N THR A 35 26.41 14.04 14.63
CA THR A 35 26.28 14.17 13.16
C THR A 35 27.61 14.46 12.47
N ILE A 36 28.73 14.00 13.04
CA ILE A 36 30.05 14.16 12.38
C ILE A 36 30.13 13.32 11.09
N PRO A 37 30.81 13.79 10.02
CA PRO A 37 31.03 12.99 8.82
C PRO A 37 31.74 11.66 9.10
N GLY A 38 31.34 10.59 8.42
CA GLY A 38 31.92 9.25 8.58
C GLY A 38 30.85 8.16 8.66
N ILE A 39 31.07 7.18 9.53
CA ILE A 39 30.16 6.04 9.79
C ILE A 39 29.71 6.06 11.26
N HIS A 40 28.67 5.30 11.60
CA HIS A 40 28.17 5.29 12.98
C HIS A 40 29.21 4.89 14.04
N ALA A 41 30.15 4.00 13.70
CA ALA A 41 31.23 3.62 14.61
C ALA A 41 32.14 4.82 14.98
N THR A 42 32.47 5.68 14.00
CA THR A 42 33.30 6.87 14.26
C THR A 42 32.53 7.91 15.07
N GLN A 43 31.21 8.03 14.86
CA GLN A 43 30.36 8.90 15.67
C GLN A 43 30.27 8.45 17.13
N ARG A 44 30.13 7.13 17.38
CA ARG A 44 30.15 6.57 18.74
C ARG A 44 31.47 6.81 19.44
N MET A 45 32.59 6.60 18.76
CA MET A 45 33.92 6.89 19.32
C MET A 45 34.08 8.36 19.69
N ALA A 46 33.70 9.28 18.80
CA ALA A 46 33.82 10.70 19.06
C ALA A 46 33.02 11.16 20.29
N TYR A 47 31.85 10.56 20.54
CA TYR A 47 31.09 10.84 21.75
C TYR A 47 31.76 10.30 23.01
N LEU A 48 32.31 9.07 22.96
CA LEU A 48 33.06 8.52 24.09
C LEU A 48 34.29 9.36 24.42
N ASP A 49 35.03 9.81 23.41
CA ASP A 49 36.21 10.65 23.60
C ASP A 49 35.84 11.99 24.24
N LEU A 50 34.71 12.58 23.83
CA LEU A 50 34.17 13.79 24.47
C LEU A 50 33.79 13.56 25.93
N LEU A 51 33.12 12.44 26.25
CA LEU A 51 32.76 12.09 27.62
C LEU A 51 33.99 11.87 28.48
N ASP A 52 35.01 11.17 27.97
CA ASP A 52 36.25 10.95 28.70
C ASP A 52 37.00 12.26 28.95
N GLN A 53 37.03 13.16 27.97
CA GLN A 53 37.60 14.49 28.14
C GLN A 53 36.85 15.27 29.24
N GLN A 54 35.50 15.31 29.20
CA GLN A 54 34.70 15.99 30.22
C GLN A 54 34.90 15.39 31.62
N ARG A 55 35.04 14.07 31.71
CA ARG A 55 35.31 13.38 32.99
C ARG A 55 36.69 13.72 33.51
N GLN A 56 37.70 13.74 32.65
CA GLN A 56 39.06 14.15 33.02
C GLN A 56 39.11 15.61 33.49
N GLU A 57 38.43 16.52 32.80
CA GLU A 57 38.29 17.93 33.19
C GLU A 57 37.58 18.09 34.56
N ALA A 58 36.63 17.19 34.87
CA ALA A 58 35.95 17.10 36.16
C ALA A 58 36.71 16.29 37.24
N GLY A 59 37.93 15.80 36.94
CA GLY A 59 38.72 14.97 37.86
C GLY A 59 38.17 13.56 38.12
N LEU A 60 37.26 13.08 37.26
CA LEU A 60 36.68 11.75 37.30
C LEU A 60 37.50 10.76 36.43
N PRO A 61 37.54 9.46 36.78
CA PRO A 61 38.19 8.46 35.94
C PRO A 61 37.45 8.32 34.60
N VAL A 62 38.20 8.02 33.54
CA VAL A 62 37.62 7.69 32.22
C VAL A 62 36.64 6.52 32.30
N LEU A 63 35.75 6.43 31.32
CA LEU A 63 34.76 5.38 31.22
C LEU A 63 35.43 4.00 31.17
N THR A 64 34.91 3.08 31.97
CA THR A 64 35.32 1.68 31.94
C THR A 64 34.87 1.02 30.64
N ARG A 65 35.47 -0.13 30.29
CA ARG A 65 35.08 -0.90 29.10
C ARG A 65 33.59 -1.26 29.11
N THR A 66 33.04 -1.64 30.26
CA THR A 66 31.61 -1.99 30.40
C THR A 66 30.72 -0.78 30.12
N GLN A 67 31.03 0.39 30.71
CA GLN A 67 30.26 1.62 30.47
C GLN A 67 30.31 2.06 29.00
N ARG A 68 31.48 1.91 28.35
CA ARG A 68 31.62 2.18 26.92
C ARG A 68 30.76 1.24 26.07
N SER A 69 30.73 -0.05 26.40
CA SER A 69 29.86 -1.03 25.73
C SER A 69 28.38 -0.72 25.92
N GLU A 70 27.94 -0.41 27.15
CA GLU A 70 26.55 -0.02 27.43
C GLU A 70 26.10 1.20 26.62
N LEU A 71 26.95 2.24 26.53
CA LEU A 71 26.67 3.41 25.70
C LEU A 71 26.58 3.07 24.21
N TRP A 72 27.36 2.10 23.73
CA TRP A 72 27.33 1.66 22.34
C TRP A 72 26.06 0.87 22.02
N GLU A 73 25.65 -0.02 22.93
CA GLU A 73 24.46 -0.86 22.81
C GLU A 73 23.16 -0.05 22.94
N ASN A 74 23.18 1.04 23.70
CA ASN A 74 22.06 1.97 23.83
C ASN A 74 22.09 3.13 22.80
N ALA A 75 22.91 3.04 21.75
CA ALA A 75 22.94 4.04 20.69
C ALA A 75 22.06 3.65 19.50
N VAL A 76 21.32 4.62 18.96
CA VAL A 76 20.41 4.46 17.81
C VAL A 76 21.03 5.07 16.55
N ASP A 77 21.12 4.27 15.50
CA ASP A 77 21.65 4.72 14.20
C ASP A 77 20.57 5.45 13.39
N LEU A 78 20.95 6.57 12.76
CA LEU A 78 20.11 7.39 11.88
C LEU A 78 20.69 7.46 10.46
N ILE A 79 19.84 7.31 9.45
CA ILE A 79 20.17 7.62 8.05
C ILE A 79 19.44 8.90 7.65
N ILE A 80 20.14 9.85 7.03
CA ILE A 80 19.60 11.17 6.70
C ILE A 80 19.60 11.35 5.19
N GLU A 81 18.42 11.59 4.62
CA GLU A 81 18.23 11.73 3.18
C GLU A 81 17.27 12.87 2.84
N GLY A 82 17.78 13.86 2.11
CA GLY A 82 17.00 15.03 1.71
C GLY A 82 16.46 15.80 2.91
N LYS A 83 15.18 15.60 3.21
CA LYS A 83 14.47 16.19 4.37
C LYS A 83 14.03 15.14 5.39
N ILE A 84 14.37 13.87 5.20
CA ILE A 84 13.91 12.74 6.02
C ILE A 84 15.08 12.21 6.85
N ILE A 85 14.78 11.86 8.09
CA ILE A 85 15.63 11.12 9.03
C ILE A 85 15.00 9.75 9.20
N GLN A 86 15.76 8.70 8.97
CA GLN A 86 15.33 7.32 9.08
C GLN A 86 16.05 6.68 10.27
N ILE A 87 15.29 6.30 11.28
CA ILE A 87 15.77 5.54 12.43
C ILE A 87 16.00 4.11 11.99
N ARG A 88 17.15 3.54 12.31
CA ARG A 88 17.45 2.12 12.10
C ARG A 88 17.13 1.34 13.37
N PRO A 89 15.99 0.66 13.45
CA PRO A 89 15.62 -0.09 14.64
C PRO A 89 16.42 -1.41 14.76
N ASP A 90 16.68 -1.78 16.01
CA ASP A 90 16.95 -3.16 16.39
C ASP A 90 15.60 -3.83 16.71
N PRO A 91 15.19 -4.89 15.98
CA PRO A 91 13.95 -5.62 16.23
C PRO A 91 13.74 -6.04 17.69
N GLN A 92 14.83 -6.38 18.41
CA GLN A 92 14.76 -6.81 19.81
C GLN A 92 14.72 -5.65 20.81
N ARG A 93 15.03 -4.43 20.36
CA ARG A 93 15.15 -3.22 21.18
C ARG A 93 14.38 -2.04 20.58
N MET A 94 13.11 -2.29 20.22
CA MET A 94 12.23 -1.25 19.68
C MET A 94 11.98 -0.10 20.67
N ASP A 95 12.05 -0.38 21.98
CA ASP A 95 12.07 0.63 23.05
C ASP A 95 13.12 1.72 22.79
N LEU A 96 14.33 1.31 22.40
CA LEU A 96 15.42 2.22 22.14
C LEU A 96 15.20 3.04 20.87
N ALA A 97 14.68 2.42 19.81
CA ALA A 97 14.34 3.11 18.57
C ALA A 97 13.29 4.22 18.82
N PHE A 98 12.29 3.95 19.66
CA PHE A 98 11.29 4.93 20.07
C PHE A 98 11.85 6.01 20.98
N ALA A 99 12.77 5.68 21.89
CA ALA A 99 13.46 6.70 22.70
C ALA A 99 14.30 7.64 21.81
N GLY A 100 14.97 7.10 20.78
CA GLY A 100 15.67 7.90 19.78
C GLY A 100 14.75 8.82 18.98
N ASP A 101 13.57 8.34 18.60
CA ASP A 101 12.52 9.14 17.98
C ASP A 101 12.06 10.32 18.87
N GLU A 102 11.81 10.05 20.15
CA GLU A 102 11.42 11.09 21.11
C GLU A 102 12.49 12.16 21.29
N VAL A 103 13.77 11.79 21.25
CA VAL A 103 14.88 12.74 21.29
C VAL A 103 14.90 13.60 20.02
N LEU A 104 14.66 13.02 18.84
CA LEU A 104 14.59 13.76 17.58
C LEU A 104 13.41 14.75 17.55
N GLN A 105 12.26 14.39 18.11
CA GLN A 105 11.07 15.26 18.18
C GLN A 105 11.27 16.48 19.10
N ARG A 106 12.32 16.51 19.94
CA ARG A 106 12.70 17.69 20.74
C ARG A 106 13.47 18.74 19.93
N LEU A 107 13.91 18.40 18.73
CA LEU A 107 14.43 19.36 17.75
C LEU A 107 13.27 19.98 16.95
N PRO A 108 13.48 21.14 16.30
CA PRO A 108 12.51 21.72 15.37
C PRO A 108 12.46 20.93 14.05
N ILE A 109 12.11 19.64 14.14
CA ILE A 109 11.98 18.68 13.05
C ILE A 109 10.55 18.15 13.10
N SER A 110 9.83 18.22 11.97
CA SER A 110 8.49 17.65 11.90
C SER A 110 8.56 16.13 12.13
N LYS A 111 7.62 15.57 12.90
CA LYS A 111 7.52 14.10 13.05
C LYS A 111 7.34 13.41 11.70
N ARG A 112 6.79 14.10 10.69
CA ARG A 112 6.65 13.61 9.30
C ARG A 112 7.98 13.39 8.60
N GLN A 113 9.02 14.05 9.07
CA GLN A 113 10.38 13.89 8.58
C GLN A 113 11.11 12.73 9.26
N ILE A 114 10.51 12.04 10.25
CA ILE A 114 11.16 10.95 10.98
C ILE A 114 10.46 9.62 10.64
N ARG A 115 11.20 8.70 10.02
CA ARG A 115 10.72 7.39 9.56
C ARG A 115 11.50 6.25 10.22
N PHE A 116 11.01 5.02 10.10
CA PHE A 116 11.74 3.81 10.52
C PHE A 116 12.21 3.01 9.30
N LEU A 117 13.40 2.40 9.43
CA LEU A 117 13.92 1.37 8.54
C LEU A 117 13.51 -0.03 9.01
N ASN A 118 13.86 -1.06 8.24
CA ASN A 118 13.59 -2.46 8.56
C ASN A 118 12.12 -2.75 8.84
N VAL A 119 11.22 -1.98 8.23
CA VAL A 119 9.76 -2.06 8.42
C VAL A 119 9.15 -3.37 7.94
N LEU A 120 9.89 -4.17 7.15
CA LEU A 120 9.49 -5.52 6.77
C LEU A 120 9.84 -6.59 7.82
N ASN A 121 10.61 -6.23 8.86
CA ASN A 121 10.79 -7.11 10.00
C ASN A 121 9.51 -7.09 10.85
N GLN A 122 8.92 -8.27 11.06
CA GLN A 122 7.65 -8.41 11.77
C GLN A 122 7.65 -7.75 13.16
N GLN A 123 8.73 -7.86 13.95
CA GLN A 123 8.79 -7.26 15.28
C GLN A 123 8.80 -5.73 15.22
N VAL A 124 9.54 -5.16 14.25
CA VAL A 124 9.58 -3.71 14.00
C VAL A 124 8.19 -3.22 13.57
N GLN A 125 7.57 -3.94 12.64
CA GLN A 125 6.25 -3.61 12.11
C GLN A 125 5.17 -3.66 13.20
N GLU A 126 5.09 -4.76 13.95
CA GLU A 126 4.16 -4.92 15.07
C GLU A 126 4.33 -3.82 16.11
N ALA A 127 5.58 -3.46 16.45
CA ALA A 127 5.86 -2.39 17.40
C ALA A 127 5.38 -1.02 16.90
N ILE A 128 5.59 -0.70 15.61
CA ILE A 128 5.10 0.55 14.99
C ILE A 128 3.57 0.56 14.91
N LYS A 129 2.98 -0.57 14.51
CA LYS A 129 1.53 -0.77 14.40
C LYS A 129 0.83 -0.55 15.74
N ARG A 130 1.38 -1.10 16.83
CA ARG A 130 0.88 -0.89 18.20
C ARG A 130 0.92 0.56 18.67
N ARG A 131 1.72 1.42 18.04
CA ARG A 131 1.73 2.86 18.33
C ARG A 131 0.71 3.67 17.52
N GLY A 132 -0.05 3.04 16.60
CA GLY A 132 -0.89 3.77 15.65
C GLY A 132 -0.06 4.52 14.59
N GLU A 133 1.17 4.07 14.35
CA GLU A 133 2.18 4.77 13.58
C GLU A 133 2.50 4.09 12.22
N CYS A 134 1.60 3.26 11.66
CA CYS A 134 1.81 2.65 10.33
C CYS A 134 2.11 3.68 9.23
N TRP A 135 1.67 4.94 9.40
CA TRP A 135 2.01 6.05 8.52
C TRP A 135 3.50 6.41 8.47
N ARG A 136 4.30 5.90 9.41
CA ARG A 136 5.77 6.03 9.49
C ARG A 136 6.53 4.90 8.83
N ILE A 137 5.82 3.84 8.41
CA ILE A 137 6.36 2.83 7.52
C ILE A 137 6.54 3.48 6.15
N THR A 138 7.75 3.39 5.59
CA THR A 138 8.03 4.00 4.29
C THR A 138 7.16 3.35 3.22
N ARG A 139 6.24 4.12 2.61
CA ARG A 139 5.46 3.67 1.47
C ARG A 139 6.42 3.28 0.35
N LEU A 140 6.27 2.08 -0.19
CA LEU A 140 6.98 1.70 -1.40
C LEU A 140 6.55 2.59 -2.57
N PRO A 141 7.49 3.06 -3.41
CA PRO A 141 7.15 3.73 -4.66
C PRO A 141 6.11 2.94 -5.46
N SER A 142 4.99 3.61 -5.76
CA SER A 142 3.82 3.03 -6.42
C SER A 142 3.69 3.45 -7.89
N SER A 143 4.45 4.47 -8.31
CA SER A 143 4.51 4.95 -9.69
C SER A 143 5.91 4.84 -10.28
N ILE A 144 6.00 4.83 -11.61
CA ILE A 144 7.28 4.83 -12.35
C ILE A 144 8.15 6.01 -11.91
N ILE A 145 7.55 7.20 -11.79
CA ILE A 145 8.25 8.43 -11.40
C ILE A 145 8.84 8.28 -9.99
N GLU A 146 8.06 7.76 -9.03
CA GLU A 146 8.55 7.52 -7.66
C GLU A 146 9.68 6.48 -7.63
N MET A 147 9.59 5.42 -8.44
CA MET A 147 10.65 4.40 -8.54
C MET A 147 11.95 5.01 -9.08
N GLU A 148 11.86 5.82 -10.14
CA GLU A 148 13.01 6.52 -10.72
C GLU A 148 13.67 7.47 -9.71
N TYR A 149 12.87 8.27 -9.00
CA TYR A 149 13.37 9.14 -7.93
C TYR A 149 14.09 8.35 -6.84
N MET A 150 13.55 7.20 -6.42
CA MET A 150 14.18 6.36 -5.41
C MET A 150 15.52 5.78 -5.87
N ILE A 151 15.57 5.26 -7.09
CA ILE A 151 16.81 4.68 -7.65
C ILE A 151 17.89 5.76 -7.76
N LEU A 152 17.54 6.95 -8.27
CA LEU A 152 18.47 8.08 -8.40
C LEU A 152 18.96 8.55 -7.02
N GLY A 153 18.05 8.67 -6.04
CA GLY A 153 18.40 9.06 -4.66
C GLY A 153 19.28 8.04 -3.93
N SER A 154 19.28 6.78 -4.38
CA SER A 154 20.10 5.71 -3.81
C SER A 154 21.55 5.73 -4.27
N LYS A 155 21.91 6.59 -5.23
CA LYS A 155 23.28 6.70 -5.74
C LYS A 155 24.16 7.47 -4.74
N ILE A 156 25.25 6.86 -4.28
CA ILE A 156 26.13 7.39 -3.25
C ILE A 156 27.61 7.20 -3.57
N ALA A 157 28.44 8.02 -2.93
CA ALA A 157 29.88 7.86 -2.86
C ALA A 157 30.31 7.23 -1.53
N VAL A 158 31.46 6.55 -1.52
CA VAL A 158 32.14 6.11 -0.29
C VAL A 158 33.40 6.96 -0.05
N GLY A 159 34.43 6.81 -0.88
CA GLY A 159 35.70 7.55 -0.77
C GLY A 159 36.04 8.42 -1.99
N GLY A 160 35.14 8.54 -2.97
CA GLY A 160 35.30 9.40 -4.15
C GLY A 160 34.02 9.52 -5.00
N LEU A 161 33.98 8.87 -6.16
CA LEU A 161 32.86 8.97 -7.12
C LEU A 161 31.53 8.43 -6.56
N GLU A 162 30.43 9.08 -6.92
CA GLU A 162 29.08 8.58 -6.69
C GLU A 162 28.76 7.46 -7.70
N MET A 163 29.21 6.24 -7.44
CA MET A 163 29.10 5.10 -8.37
C MET A 163 28.37 3.89 -7.80
N TYR A 164 27.90 3.97 -6.56
CA TYR A 164 27.24 2.86 -5.89
C TYR A 164 25.76 3.14 -5.66
N TYR A 165 24.91 2.13 -5.83
CA TYR A 165 23.49 2.17 -5.45
C TYR A 165 23.32 1.50 -4.09
N TYR A 166 22.93 2.27 -3.07
CA TYR A 166 22.89 1.81 -1.69
C TYR A 166 21.54 1.20 -1.31
N ASN A 167 21.54 -0.09 -0.96
CA ASN A 167 20.41 -0.74 -0.32
C ASN A 167 20.42 -0.40 1.17
N ARG A 168 19.40 0.35 1.60
CA ARG A 168 19.28 0.90 2.96
C ARG A 168 19.00 -0.17 4.02
N SER A 169 18.46 -1.31 3.60
CA SER A 169 18.03 -2.38 4.49
C SER A 169 19.13 -3.40 4.72
N SER A 170 19.78 -3.86 3.64
CA SER A 170 20.90 -4.78 3.79
C SER A 170 22.18 -4.06 4.18
N GLY A 171 22.29 -2.75 3.92
CA GLY A 171 23.53 -1.97 4.05
C GLY A 171 24.52 -2.21 2.89
N THR A 172 24.11 -2.93 1.84
CA THR A 172 24.96 -3.27 0.69
C THR A 172 24.97 -2.15 -0.34
N ARG A 173 26.15 -1.87 -0.90
CA ARG A 173 26.33 -0.95 -2.02
C ARG A 173 26.52 -1.71 -3.32
N TYR A 174 25.55 -1.62 -4.23
CA TYR A 174 25.62 -2.25 -5.53
C TYR A 174 26.44 -1.41 -6.51
N LEU A 175 27.47 -2.01 -7.10
CA LEU A 175 28.20 -1.45 -8.23
C LEU A 175 27.64 -2.03 -9.53
N THR A 176 27.23 -1.18 -10.47
CA THR A 176 26.70 -1.61 -11.77
C THR A 176 27.80 -1.79 -12.80
N CYS A 177 27.51 -2.56 -13.84
CA CYS A 177 28.42 -2.76 -14.96
C CYS A 177 28.75 -1.44 -15.68
N GLN A 178 27.77 -0.52 -15.82
CA GLN A 178 27.98 0.78 -16.45
C GLN A 178 28.94 1.65 -15.64
N GLU A 179 28.73 1.76 -14.34
CA GLU A 179 29.57 2.58 -13.46
C GLU A 179 31.00 2.03 -13.40
N PHE A 180 31.16 0.70 -13.31
CA PHE A 180 32.49 0.08 -13.39
C PHE A 180 33.18 0.34 -14.74
N CYS A 181 32.45 0.29 -15.86
CA CYS A 181 32.96 0.66 -17.19
C CYS A 181 33.34 2.15 -17.27
N GLY A 182 32.69 3.01 -16.49
CA GLY A 182 32.95 4.46 -16.45
C GLY A 182 34.33 4.81 -15.91
N LEU A 183 34.93 3.95 -15.09
CA LEU A 183 36.27 4.15 -14.51
C LEU A 183 37.37 4.29 -15.57
N GLU A 184 37.14 3.84 -16.81
CA GLU A 184 38.08 4.01 -17.92
C GLU A 184 38.46 5.48 -18.17
N ARG A 185 37.55 6.41 -17.87
CA ARG A 185 37.71 7.85 -18.10
C ARG A 185 38.62 8.54 -17.07
N LEU A 186 38.91 7.88 -15.96
CA LEU A 186 39.73 8.44 -14.89
C LEU A 186 41.20 8.45 -15.28
N ASP A 187 41.98 9.32 -14.63
CA ASP A 187 43.44 9.22 -14.69
C ASP A 187 43.95 7.97 -13.93
N ASP A 188 45.22 7.64 -14.10
CA ASP A 188 45.79 6.39 -13.58
C ASP A 188 45.81 6.33 -12.05
N TRP A 189 45.96 7.50 -11.39
CA TRP A 189 45.98 7.59 -9.94
C TRP A 189 44.56 7.39 -9.37
N GLN A 190 43.57 8.07 -9.94
CA GLN A 190 42.16 7.95 -9.58
C GLN A 190 41.63 6.55 -9.85
N LEU A 191 41.97 5.95 -10.99
CA LEU A 191 41.61 4.57 -11.32
C LEU A 191 42.14 3.60 -10.27
N ARG A 192 43.43 3.70 -9.90
CA ARG A 192 44.03 2.85 -8.87
C ARG A 192 43.34 3.03 -7.53
N LYS A 193 43.09 4.27 -7.12
CA LYS A 193 42.40 4.59 -5.87
C LYS A 193 41.03 3.89 -5.80
N HIS A 194 40.24 3.97 -6.88
CA HIS A 194 38.91 3.38 -6.92
C HIS A 194 38.92 1.86 -7.03
N LEU A 195 39.87 1.25 -7.74
CA LEU A 195 40.00 -0.21 -7.78
C LEU A 195 40.37 -0.78 -6.40
N LEU A 196 41.24 -0.10 -5.65
CA LEU A 196 41.57 -0.48 -4.28
C LEU A 196 40.39 -0.32 -3.32
N GLU A 197 39.61 0.76 -3.47
CA GLU A 197 38.36 0.95 -2.71
C GLU A 197 37.35 -0.18 -2.98
N ILE A 198 37.08 -0.49 -4.26
CA ILE A 198 36.14 -1.55 -4.65
C ILE A 198 36.61 -2.92 -4.13
N GLN A 199 37.92 -3.20 -4.24
CA GLN A 199 38.49 -4.46 -3.75
C GLN A 199 38.37 -4.60 -2.23
N ASP A 200 38.74 -3.56 -1.48
CA ASP A 200 38.65 -3.60 -0.01
C ASP A 200 37.19 -3.75 0.46
N LEU A 201 36.27 -2.97 -0.10
CA LEU A 201 34.87 -2.98 0.32
C LEU A 201 34.14 -4.26 -0.11
N SER A 202 34.44 -4.84 -1.28
CA SER A 202 33.77 -6.08 -1.72
C SER A 202 34.17 -7.33 -0.93
N ASN A 203 35.19 -7.25 -0.06
CA ASN A 203 35.56 -8.31 0.89
C ASN A 203 35.01 -8.10 2.31
N ARG A 204 34.47 -6.93 2.62
CA ARG A 204 34.00 -6.61 3.96
C ARG A 204 32.54 -6.98 4.12
N LEU A 205 32.20 -7.44 5.32
CA LEU A 205 30.82 -7.50 5.77
C LEU A 205 30.49 -6.22 6.53
N ASN A 206 29.29 -5.71 6.30
CA ASN A 206 28.71 -4.63 7.06
C ASN A 206 28.22 -5.13 8.43
N SER A 207 27.70 -4.22 9.26
CA SER A 207 27.28 -4.53 10.62
C SER A 207 26.12 -5.54 10.73
N ILE A 208 25.46 -5.90 9.63
CA ILE A 208 24.35 -6.87 9.55
C ILE A 208 24.84 -8.22 8.97
N GLY A 209 26.12 -8.34 8.63
CA GLY A 209 26.68 -9.54 8.03
C GLY A 209 26.45 -9.67 6.52
N ASN A 210 25.91 -8.64 5.86
CA ASN A 210 25.87 -8.57 4.40
C ASN A 210 27.14 -7.94 3.85
N LEU A 211 27.41 -8.07 2.55
CA LEU A 211 28.57 -7.45 1.93
C LEU A 211 28.46 -5.92 1.92
N GLU A 212 29.58 -5.24 2.15
CA GLU A 212 29.66 -3.78 2.11
C GLU A 212 29.48 -3.25 0.67
N VAL A 213 30.09 -3.92 -0.32
CA VAL A 213 29.90 -3.70 -1.77
C VAL A 213 29.63 -5.03 -2.48
N ASP A 214 28.64 -5.04 -3.36
CA ASP A 214 28.31 -6.18 -4.24
C ASP A 214 28.14 -5.73 -5.71
N PHE A 215 28.18 -6.67 -6.66
CA PHE A 215 28.12 -6.42 -8.09
C PHE A 215 26.73 -6.73 -8.64
N PHE A 216 26.04 -5.72 -9.15
CA PHE A 216 24.65 -5.83 -9.57
C PHE A 216 24.46 -6.81 -10.73
N GLN A 217 23.65 -7.86 -10.48
CA GLN A 217 23.32 -8.93 -11.46
C GLN A 217 24.55 -9.63 -12.07
N ALA A 218 25.68 -9.66 -11.36
CA ALA A 218 26.85 -10.45 -11.76
C ALA A 218 26.93 -11.76 -10.99
N GLU A 219 27.53 -12.76 -11.62
CA GLU A 219 27.91 -14.02 -10.98
C GLU A 219 29.01 -13.79 -9.91
N THR A 220 29.01 -14.62 -8.86
CA THR A 220 29.97 -14.56 -7.75
C THR A 220 31.43 -14.69 -8.22
N SER A 221 31.65 -15.39 -9.33
CA SER A 221 32.96 -15.60 -9.97
C SER A 221 33.68 -14.30 -10.32
N PHE A 222 32.95 -13.23 -10.67
CA PHE A 222 33.58 -11.94 -10.98
C PHE A 222 34.28 -11.32 -9.77
N ARG A 223 33.69 -11.45 -8.57
CA ARG A 223 34.28 -10.92 -7.34
C ARG A 223 35.60 -11.63 -7.04
N GLU A 224 35.62 -12.95 -7.15
CA GLU A 224 36.82 -13.76 -6.90
C GLU A 224 37.97 -13.33 -7.84
N GLU A 225 37.67 -13.09 -9.13
CA GLU A 225 38.66 -12.59 -10.10
C GLU A 225 39.19 -11.19 -9.74
N LEU A 226 38.34 -10.29 -9.23
CA LEU A 226 38.76 -8.95 -8.79
C LEU A 226 39.63 -9.01 -7.53
N GLN A 227 39.36 -9.96 -6.63
CA GLN A 227 40.14 -10.16 -5.41
C GLN A 227 41.53 -10.74 -5.65
N ALA A 228 41.73 -11.46 -6.75
CA ALA A 228 43.03 -12.02 -7.13
C ALA A 228 44.06 -10.97 -7.61
N CYS A 229 43.64 -9.73 -7.88
CA CYS A 229 44.51 -8.68 -8.43
C CYS A 229 45.29 -7.93 -7.33
N ASP A 230 46.57 -7.61 -7.55
CA ASP A 230 47.33 -6.69 -6.69
C ASP A 230 47.48 -5.31 -7.36
N PHE A 231 46.44 -4.48 -7.25
CA PHE A 231 46.44 -3.15 -7.85
C PHE A 231 47.50 -2.20 -7.26
N ARG A 232 48.09 -2.51 -6.09
CA ARG A 232 49.16 -1.70 -5.50
C ARG A 232 50.48 -1.94 -6.23
N ALA A 233 50.75 -3.18 -6.61
CA ALA A 233 51.99 -3.61 -7.25
C ALA A 233 52.04 -3.32 -8.76
N PHE A 234 50.90 -3.18 -9.44
CA PHE A 234 50.88 -2.97 -10.88
C PHE A 234 51.55 -1.67 -11.32
N SER A 235 52.25 -1.70 -12.46
CA SER A 235 52.61 -0.52 -13.23
C SER A 235 51.36 0.13 -13.85
N VAL A 236 51.50 1.33 -14.42
CA VAL A 236 50.39 2.03 -15.09
C VAL A 236 49.81 1.21 -16.25
N THR A 237 50.69 0.60 -17.06
CA THR A 237 50.28 -0.20 -18.22
C THR A 237 49.56 -1.48 -17.79
N GLU A 238 50.09 -2.19 -16.79
CA GLU A 238 49.47 -3.40 -16.23
C GLU A 238 48.11 -3.08 -15.60
N LEU A 239 48.01 -1.99 -14.83
CA LEU A 239 46.76 -1.53 -14.22
C LEU A 239 45.66 -1.34 -15.27
N ARG A 240 45.98 -0.67 -16.38
CA ARG A 240 45.03 -0.43 -17.48
C ARG A 240 44.66 -1.70 -18.22
N GLN A 241 45.61 -2.59 -18.44
CA GLN A 241 45.38 -3.87 -19.11
C GLN A 241 44.45 -4.75 -18.26
N GLU A 242 44.74 -4.89 -16.97
CA GLU A 242 43.93 -5.70 -16.07
C GLU A 242 42.55 -5.10 -15.81
N TYR A 243 42.45 -3.77 -15.70
CA TYR A 243 41.15 -3.11 -15.65
C TYR A 243 40.30 -3.43 -16.89
N ARG A 244 40.87 -3.39 -18.10
CA ARG A 244 40.14 -3.73 -19.34
C ARG A 244 39.71 -5.21 -19.35
N ARG A 245 40.55 -6.12 -18.84
CA ARG A 245 40.19 -7.54 -18.68
C ARG A 245 39.00 -7.69 -17.73
N LEU A 246 39.07 -7.14 -16.53
CA LEU A 246 37.98 -7.18 -15.54
C LEU A 246 36.69 -6.54 -16.09
N ARG A 247 36.81 -5.42 -16.80
CA ARG A 247 35.66 -4.76 -17.46
C ARG A 247 34.98 -5.69 -18.47
N HIS A 248 35.74 -6.43 -19.26
CA HIS A 248 35.19 -7.42 -20.19
C HIS A 248 34.47 -8.53 -19.43
N ARG A 249 35.09 -9.08 -18.39
CA ARG A 249 34.52 -10.15 -17.56
C ARG A 249 33.23 -9.74 -16.87
N PHE A 250 33.16 -8.53 -16.30
CA PHE A 250 31.93 -8.02 -15.71
C PHE A 250 30.80 -7.89 -16.75
N ARG A 251 31.12 -7.41 -17.97
CA ARG A 251 30.12 -7.34 -19.05
C ARG A 251 29.61 -8.71 -19.49
N GLU A 252 30.45 -9.74 -19.44
CA GLU A 252 30.07 -11.12 -19.74
C GLU A 252 29.20 -11.72 -18.63
N ALA A 253 29.54 -11.46 -17.37
CA ALA A 253 28.82 -11.95 -16.20
C ALA A 253 27.42 -11.33 -16.02
N VAL A 254 27.07 -10.30 -16.80
CA VAL A 254 25.80 -9.57 -16.71
C VAL A 254 25.03 -9.68 -18.02
N THR A 255 23.75 -10.05 -17.95
CA THR A 255 22.89 -10.18 -19.14
C THR A 255 22.62 -8.82 -19.80
N ALA A 256 22.33 -8.82 -21.10
CA ALA A 256 22.27 -7.60 -21.91
C ALA A 256 21.37 -6.47 -21.34
N PRO A 257 20.17 -6.74 -20.77
CA PRO A 257 19.32 -5.70 -20.19
C PRO A 257 19.95 -4.95 -19.01
N PHE A 258 20.92 -5.55 -18.30
CA PHE A 258 21.50 -5.01 -17.07
C PHE A 258 22.87 -4.34 -17.26
N ARG A 259 23.38 -4.28 -18.50
CA ARG A 259 24.71 -3.69 -18.81
C ARG A 259 24.73 -2.16 -18.83
N SER A 260 23.57 -1.52 -18.97
CA SER A 260 23.41 -0.06 -18.98
C SER A 260 22.40 0.37 -17.93
N ASP A 261 22.70 1.44 -17.22
CA ASP A 261 21.82 1.98 -16.17
C ASP A 261 20.74 2.86 -16.81
N ASN A 262 19.74 2.20 -17.42
CA ASN A 262 18.68 2.86 -18.19
C ASN A 262 17.34 2.81 -17.47
N MET A 263 16.88 3.96 -16.96
CA MET A 263 15.58 4.13 -16.26
C MET A 263 14.36 3.81 -17.13
N SER A 264 14.47 4.04 -18.45
CA SER A 264 13.39 3.74 -19.40
C SER A 264 13.27 2.26 -19.73
N ASN A 265 14.25 1.43 -19.34
CA ASN A 265 14.18 -0.01 -19.48
C ASN A 265 13.45 -0.63 -18.28
N ASP A 266 12.23 -1.12 -18.51
CA ASP A 266 11.39 -1.71 -17.47
C ASP A 266 12.06 -2.86 -16.70
N GLN A 267 12.76 -3.76 -17.39
CA GLN A 267 13.45 -4.89 -16.74
C GLN A 267 14.55 -4.40 -15.80
N TRP A 268 15.34 -3.42 -16.25
CA TRP A 268 16.38 -2.83 -15.43
C TRP A 268 15.77 -2.10 -14.22
N ARG A 269 14.77 -1.23 -14.46
CA ARG A 269 14.13 -0.41 -13.42
C ARG A 269 13.52 -1.30 -12.34
N CYS A 270 12.70 -2.27 -12.71
CA CYS A 270 12.07 -3.19 -11.76
C CYS A 270 13.10 -4.01 -10.98
N ARG A 271 14.16 -4.52 -11.64
CA ARG A 271 15.17 -5.34 -10.96
C ARG A 271 16.06 -4.54 -10.02
N MET A 272 16.49 -3.35 -10.44
CA MET A 272 17.27 -2.44 -9.58
C MET A 272 16.41 -1.98 -8.40
N PHE A 273 15.17 -1.57 -8.66
CA PHE A 273 14.21 -1.21 -7.62
C PHE A 273 14.06 -2.34 -6.59
N ALA A 274 13.77 -3.57 -7.03
CA ALA A 274 13.65 -4.73 -6.16
C ALA A 274 14.95 -5.03 -5.37
N SER A 275 16.12 -4.84 -6.00
CA SER A 275 17.41 -5.05 -5.33
C SER A 275 17.73 -3.99 -4.28
N LEU A 276 17.08 -2.83 -4.35
CA LEU A 276 17.19 -1.74 -3.37
C LEU A 276 16.12 -1.82 -2.28
N LEU A 277 15.10 -2.66 -2.45
CA LEU A 277 14.11 -2.94 -1.41
C LEU A 277 14.64 -3.98 -0.42
N PRO A 278 14.22 -3.92 0.86
CA PRO A 278 14.34 -5.04 1.77
C PRO A 278 13.54 -6.25 1.24
N GLY A 279 14.08 -7.45 1.47
CA GLY A 279 13.62 -8.77 1.02
C GLY A 279 12.21 -8.83 0.41
N SER A 280 12.13 -9.08 -0.90
CA SER A 280 10.88 -9.30 -1.63
C SER A 280 9.97 -10.34 -0.99
N ASP A 281 10.55 -11.31 -0.28
CA ASP A 281 9.81 -12.37 0.42
C ASP A 281 9.11 -11.86 1.70
N GLN A 282 9.54 -10.73 2.28
CA GLN A 282 8.95 -10.17 3.50
C GLN A 282 7.78 -9.20 3.22
N LEU A 283 7.73 -8.59 2.02
CA LEU A 283 6.55 -7.84 1.58
C LEU A 283 5.32 -8.75 1.44
N ILE A 284 5.56 -9.97 0.95
CA ILE A 284 4.56 -11.03 0.87
C ILE A 284 4.02 -11.37 2.27
N ASN A 285 4.88 -11.37 3.30
CA ASN A 285 4.46 -11.66 4.67
C ASN A 285 3.51 -10.59 5.26
N GLU A 286 3.68 -9.29 4.98
CA GLU A 286 2.75 -8.25 5.47
C GLU A 286 1.39 -8.33 4.77
N GLU A 287 1.40 -8.60 3.47
CA GLU A 287 0.19 -8.85 2.68
C GLU A 287 -0.55 -10.08 3.20
N GLU A 288 0.17 -11.15 3.54
CA GLU A 288 -0.37 -12.36 4.17
C GLU A 288 -0.87 -12.09 5.60
N LEU A 289 -0.14 -11.31 6.41
CA LEU A 289 -0.51 -10.95 7.80
C LEU A 289 -1.78 -10.09 7.85
N LEU A 290 -1.93 -9.13 6.92
CA LEU A 290 -3.14 -8.31 6.81
C LEU A 290 -4.22 -8.99 5.95
N GLY A 291 -3.90 -10.11 5.30
CA GLY A 291 -4.73 -10.76 4.30
C GLY A 291 -5.19 -9.82 3.18
N LEU A 292 -4.36 -8.84 2.80
CA LEU A 292 -4.61 -7.87 1.73
C LEU A 292 -3.96 -8.36 0.42
N SER A 293 -4.55 -8.02 -0.73
CA SER A 293 -3.86 -8.24 -2.00
C SER A 293 -2.71 -7.23 -2.20
N SER A 294 -1.63 -7.63 -2.88
CA SER A 294 -0.44 -6.79 -3.11
C SER A 294 -0.78 -5.47 -3.80
N GLU A 295 -1.68 -5.51 -4.80
CA GLU A 295 -2.14 -4.31 -5.49
C GLU A 295 -2.92 -3.39 -4.54
N PHE A 296 -3.79 -3.95 -3.68
CA PHE A 296 -4.55 -3.16 -2.72
C PHE A 296 -3.63 -2.51 -1.69
N PHE A 297 -2.67 -3.25 -1.14
CA PHE A 297 -1.70 -2.77 -0.17
C PHE A 297 -0.88 -1.59 -0.72
N MET A 298 -0.40 -1.66 -1.96
CA MET A 298 0.35 -0.58 -2.61
C MET A 298 -0.41 0.74 -2.75
N GLN A 299 -1.76 0.70 -2.76
CA GLN A 299 -2.59 1.91 -2.87
C GLN A 299 -2.93 2.56 -1.54
N ILE A 300 -2.52 1.96 -0.41
CA ILE A 300 -2.76 2.51 0.91
C ILE A 300 -1.71 3.55 1.22
N GLN A 301 -2.17 4.77 1.48
CA GLN A 301 -1.40 5.78 2.18
C GLN A 301 -1.85 5.80 3.64
N TRP A 302 -1.05 5.21 4.52
CA TRP A 302 -1.28 5.26 5.95
C TRP A 302 -1.22 6.71 6.45
N LEU A 303 -2.23 7.08 7.25
CA LEU A 303 -2.41 8.38 7.87
C LEU A 303 -2.10 8.29 9.36
N PRO A 304 -1.74 9.42 10.01
CA PRO A 304 -1.56 9.46 11.45
C PRO A 304 -2.77 8.90 12.20
N GLY A 305 -2.51 7.86 13.00
CA GLY A 305 -3.50 7.12 13.78
C GLY A 305 -3.56 7.57 15.23
N ALA A 306 -3.93 6.65 16.11
CA ALA A 306 -3.93 6.85 17.55
C ALA A 306 -3.67 5.55 18.30
N ARG A 307 -3.28 5.68 19.56
CA ARG A 307 -3.17 4.57 20.51
C ARG A 307 -3.81 4.95 21.84
N ILE A 308 -4.09 3.95 22.67
CA ILE A 308 -4.58 4.19 24.02
C ILE A 308 -3.51 3.74 25.02
N GLU A 309 -3.08 4.66 25.88
CA GLU A 309 -2.21 4.36 27.02
C GLU A 309 -2.98 4.72 28.29
N GLU A 310 -3.08 3.80 29.26
CA GLU A 310 -3.71 4.05 30.57
C GLU A 310 -5.14 4.65 30.52
N SER A 311 -5.94 4.30 29.49
CA SER A 311 -7.28 4.84 29.20
C SER A 311 -7.31 6.26 28.61
N GLU A 312 -6.16 6.85 28.29
CA GLU A 312 -6.05 8.11 27.55
C GLU A 312 -5.85 7.86 26.05
N SER A 313 -6.62 8.56 25.23
CA SER A 313 -6.47 8.50 23.78
C SER A 313 -5.37 9.45 23.33
N ILE A 314 -4.25 8.89 22.88
CA ILE A 314 -3.10 9.65 22.40
C ILE A 314 -3.18 9.72 20.86
N PHE A 315 -3.60 10.88 20.37
CA PHE A 315 -3.52 11.21 18.95
C PHE A 315 -2.07 11.48 18.56
N ASP A 316 -1.69 11.08 17.36
CA ASP A 316 -0.37 11.40 16.85
C ASP A 316 -0.19 12.92 16.69
N PRO A 317 0.86 13.53 17.28
CA PRO A 317 1.15 14.97 17.16
C PRO A 317 1.28 15.46 15.71
N ALA A 318 1.60 14.57 14.75
CA ALA A 318 1.67 14.90 13.33
C ALA A 318 0.34 15.41 12.74
N LEU A 319 -0.80 15.14 13.41
CA LEU A 319 -2.12 15.67 13.04
C LEU A 319 -2.26 17.18 13.33
N ASP A 320 -1.51 17.70 14.29
CA ASP A 320 -1.53 19.12 14.64
C ASP A 320 -0.39 19.90 13.95
N ASP A 321 0.56 19.19 13.35
CA ASP A 321 1.70 19.74 12.62
C ASP A 321 1.27 20.27 11.24
N ARG A 322 1.09 21.60 11.14
CA ARG A 322 0.64 22.30 9.93
C ARG A 322 1.79 22.67 8.97
N THR A 323 2.97 22.07 9.11
CA THR A 323 4.13 22.43 8.27
C THR A 323 3.80 22.39 6.77
N ASP A 324 4.15 23.48 6.09
CA ASP A 324 3.85 23.76 4.68
C ASP A 324 4.44 22.69 3.74
N ALA A 325 3.55 21.90 3.13
CA ALA A 325 3.69 21.20 1.82
C ALA A 325 2.71 20.02 1.64
N SER A 326 1.72 19.81 2.53
CA SER A 326 0.68 18.80 2.29
C SER A 326 -0.28 19.29 1.20
N SER A 327 -0.67 18.39 0.29
CA SER A 327 -1.75 18.69 -0.65
C SER A 327 -3.06 18.94 0.10
N ALA A 328 -3.98 19.70 -0.50
CA ALA A 328 -5.31 19.92 0.06
C ALA A 328 -6.03 18.57 0.36
N ASP A 329 -5.89 17.60 -0.53
CA ASP A 329 -6.48 16.26 -0.40
C ASP A 329 -5.92 15.47 0.79
N LEU A 330 -4.61 15.54 1.04
CA LEU A 330 -3.99 14.88 2.19
C LEU A 330 -4.49 15.50 3.49
N THR A 331 -4.56 16.83 3.53
CA THR A 331 -5.04 17.57 4.71
C THR A 331 -6.51 17.22 5.02
N ALA A 332 -7.37 17.16 4.01
CA ALA A 332 -8.75 16.73 4.17
C ALA A 332 -8.85 15.26 4.66
N SER A 333 -8.02 14.38 4.12
CA SER A 333 -7.98 12.97 4.51
C SER A 333 -7.52 12.76 5.95
N GLU A 334 -6.58 13.57 6.45
CA GLU A 334 -6.13 13.54 7.85
C GLU A 334 -7.20 14.04 8.82
N GLN A 335 -7.98 15.05 8.43
CA GLN A 335 -9.15 15.49 9.22
C GLN A 335 -10.21 14.39 9.31
N ILE A 336 -10.42 13.65 8.22
CA ILE A 336 -11.30 12.48 8.20
C ILE A 336 -10.74 11.38 9.11
N SER A 337 -9.43 11.07 9.02
CA SER A 337 -8.76 10.11 9.91
C SER A 337 -9.02 10.44 11.38
N ARG A 338 -8.79 11.69 11.78
CA ARG A 338 -9.05 12.15 13.15
C ARG A 338 -10.49 11.90 13.57
N SER A 339 -11.46 12.21 12.71
CA SER A 339 -12.87 11.97 13.01
C SER A 339 -13.25 10.49 13.08
N LEU A 340 -12.64 9.64 12.25
CA LEU A 340 -12.82 8.19 12.29
C LEU A 340 -12.31 7.60 13.61
N VAL A 341 -11.10 7.98 14.03
CA VAL A 341 -10.53 7.58 15.32
C VAL A 341 -11.46 7.96 16.48
N HIS A 342 -12.00 9.19 16.49
CA HIS A 342 -12.96 9.60 17.52
C HIS A 342 -14.24 8.72 17.54
N ASN A 343 -14.75 8.35 16.36
CA ASN A 343 -15.94 7.49 16.27
C ASN A 343 -15.67 6.07 16.77
N LEU A 344 -14.47 5.52 16.51
CA LEU A 344 -14.06 4.20 16.98
C LEU A 344 -13.88 4.18 18.50
N LEU A 345 -13.22 5.21 19.07
CA LEU A 345 -13.04 5.35 20.51
C LEU A 345 -14.38 5.40 21.25
N ARG A 346 -15.37 6.11 20.70
CA ARG A 346 -16.74 6.17 21.26
C ARG A 346 -17.48 4.84 21.21
N GLU A 347 -17.18 4.00 20.22
CA GLU A 347 -17.88 2.73 20.02
C GLU A 347 -17.26 1.60 20.85
N TYR A 348 -15.94 1.42 20.75
CA TYR A 348 -15.27 0.25 21.30
C TYR A 348 -14.71 0.51 22.70
N GLY A 349 -14.42 1.77 23.06
CA GLY A 349 -13.91 2.17 24.37
C GLY A 349 -12.47 1.73 24.66
N VAL A 350 -12.17 0.44 24.51
CA VAL A 350 -10.89 -0.19 24.88
C VAL A 350 -10.17 -0.69 23.61
N LEU A 351 -9.52 0.23 22.90
CA LEU A 351 -8.63 -0.10 21.77
C LEU A 351 -7.19 -0.18 22.26
N GLU A 352 -6.42 -1.15 21.80
CA GLU A 352 -4.96 -1.15 21.98
C GLU A 352 -4.32 -0.12 21.03
N TYR A 353 -4.72 -0.16 19.75
CA TYR A 353 -4.28 0.79 18.73
C TYR A 353 -5.27 0.90 17.58
N VAL A 354 -5.12 1.97 16.79
CA VAL A 354 -5.79 2.16 15.51
C VAL A 354 -4.86 2.79 14.47
N ASN A 355 -4.78 2.15 13.31
CA ASN A 355 -4.15 2.67 12.11
C ASN A 355 -5.22 2.94 11.04
N ILE A 356 -5.10 4.08 10.35
CA ILE A 356 -6.02 4.49 9.30
C ILE A 356 -5.26 4.60 7.98
N GLY A 357 -5.65 3.83 6.98
CA GLY A 357 -5.13 3.90 5.63
C GLY A 357 -6.08 4.62 4.70
N TRP A 358 -5.61 5.58 3.92
CA TRP A 358 -6.38 6.18 2.82
C TRP A 358 -6.05 5.47 1.51
N VAL A 359 -7.06 4.98 0.79
CA VAL A 359 -6.86 4.31 -0.50
C VAL A 359 -6.79 5.36 -1.60
N VAL A 360 -5.57 5.70 -2.04
CA VAL A 360 -5.29 6.86 -2.91
C VAL A 360 -5.79 6.64 -4.33
N GLN A 361 -5.53 5.49 -4.94
CA GLN A 361 -5.94 5.20 -6.33
C GLN A 361 -7.06 4.17 -6.40
N ARG A 362 -7.85 4.25 -7.48
CA ARG A 362 -8.89 3.26 -7.75
C ARG A 362 -8.22 1.99 -8.24
N LEU A 363 -8.68 0.86 -7.75
CA LEU A 363 -8.22 -0.46 -8.19
C LEU A 363 -9.11 -1.03 -9.30
N SER A 364 -10.34 -0.52 -9.42
CA SER A 364 -11.25 -0.91 -10.49
C SER A 364 -10.91 -0.23 -11.80
N HIS A 365 -11.19 -0.92 -12.91
CA HIS A 365 -11.01 -0.43 -14.28
C HIS A 365 -12.01 0.68 -14.69
N ARG A 366 -12.83 1.16 -13.75
CA ARG A 366 -13.90 2.13 -14.01
C ARG A 366 -13.34 3.55 -14.14
N PRO A 367 -13.75 4.32 -15.16
CA PRO A 367 -13.33 5.71 -15.29
C PRO A 367 -13.79 6.54 -14.08
N PRO A 368 -13.09 7.65 -13.77
CA PRO A 368 -13.55 8.61 -12.77
C PRO A 368 -15.01 9.00 -12.98
N SER A 369 -15.75 9.09 -11.90
CA SER A 369 -17.16 9.49 -11.91
C SER A 369 -17.34 10.67 -10.98
N ALA A 370 -18.20 11.62 -11.32
CA ALA A 370 -18.54 12.78 -10.48
C ALA A 370 -18.98 12.37 -9.07
N GLY A 371 -18.82 13.27 -8.10
CA GLY A 371 -19.11 13.06 -6.67
C GLY A 371 -17.89 12.63 -5.86
N ARG A 372 -18.09 12.52 -4.54
CA ARG A 372 -17.01 12.27 -3.59
C ARG A 372 -16.41 10.88 -3.74
N ARG A 373 -15.10 10.83 -3.58
CA ARG A 373 -14.36 9.59 -3.30
C ARG A 373 -13.67 9.72 -1.95
N GLY A 374 -13.91 8.75 -1.07
CA GLY A 374 -13.16 8.58 0.16
C GLY A 374 -13.27 7.13 0.59
N VAL A 375 -12.22 6.34 0.35
CA VAL A 375 -12.14 4.96 0.79
C VAL A 375 -10.99 4.87 1.78
N PHE A 376 -11.28 4.34 2.95
CA PHE A 376 -10.33 4.21 4.05
C PHE A 376 -10.31 2.75 4.52
N LEU A 377 -9.14 2.29 4.92
CA LEU A 377 -8.93 1.06 5.65
C LEU A 377 -8.72 1.42 7.13
N ILE A 378 -9.38 0.71 8.01
CA ILE A 378 -9.16 0.81 9.45
C ILE A 378 -8.58 -0.52 9.88
N GLU A 379 -7.41 -0.46 10.50
CA GLU A 379 -6.80 -1.56 11.20
C GLU A 379 -6.80 -1.22 12.69
N MET A 380 -7.42 -2.08 13.50
CA MET A 380 -7.52 -1.85 14.93
C MET A 380 -7.44 -3.15 15.71
N LYS A 381 -7.04 -3.06 16.98
CA LYS A 381 -7.06 -4.18 17.90
C LYS A 381 -7.76 -3.75 19.18
N LEU A 382 -8.68 -4.57 19.67
CA LEU A 382 -9.33 -4.32 20.95
C LEU A 382 -8.41 -4.78 22.08
N SER A 383 -8.48 -4.17 23.25
CA SER A 383 -7.62 -4.58 24.37
C SER A 383 -8.07 -5.89 25.02
N ASP A 384 -9.32 -6.29 24.81
CA ASP A 384 -9.96 -7.48 25.39
C ASP A 384 -10.06 -8.66 24.40
N SER A 385 -10.03 -8.41 23.09
CA SER A 385 -9.87 -9.43 22.06
C SER A 385 -8.40 -9.48 21.62
N GLY A 386 -7.80 -10.67 21.64
CA GLY A 386 -6.49 -10.85 21.00
C GLY A 386 -6.51 -10.67 19.48
N GLU A 387 -7.68 -10.39 18.90
CA GLU A 387 -7.93 -10.35 17.46
C GLU A 387 -7.78 -8.94 16.90
N GLU A 388 -7.10 -8.87 15.76
CA GLU A 388 -7.03 -7.67 14.95
C GLU A 388 -8.22 -7.62 14.00
N HIS A 389 -8.77 -6.43 13.82
CA HIS A 389 -9.93 -6.19 12.97
C HIS A 389 -9.57 -5.25 11.83
N LEU A 390 -9.86 -5.69 10.61
CA LEU A 390 -9.75 -4.87 9.40
C LEU A 390 -11.13 -4.48 8.90
N LYS A 391 -11.32 -3.18 8.66
CA LYS A 391 -12.58 -2.60 8.19
C LYS A 391 -12.36 -1.69 7.01
N VAL A 392 -13.31 -1.69 6.08
CA VAL A 392 -13.37 -0.76 4.96
C VAL A 392 -14.43 0.29 5.26
N VAL A 393 -14.04 1.55 5.16
CA VAL A 393 -14.91 2.72 5.24
C VAL A 393 -15.01 3.37 3.89
N ARG A 394 -16.23 3.57 3.40
CA ARG A 394 -16.52 4.30 2.17
C ARG A 394 -17.39 5.50 2.48
N LEU A 395 -16.86 6.70 2.26
CA LEU A 395 -17.64 7.93 2.33
C LEU A 395 -18.75 7.90 1.29
N GLN A 396 -19.90 8.45 1.66
CA GLN A 396 -21.01 8.62 0.75
C GLN A 396 -20.60 9.50 -0.43
N LYS A 397 -20.97 9.06 -1.63
CA LYS A 397 -20.62 9.71 -2.89
C LYS A 397 -21.31 11.07 -3.07
N TRP A 398 -22.56 11.17 -2.61
CA TRP A 398 -23.41 12.37 -2.71
C TRP A 398 -23.92 12.73 -1.32
N GLY A 399 -23.13 13.49 -0.57
CA GLY A 399 -23.48 13.97 0.77
C GLY A 399 -23.82 15.46 0.77
N VAL A 400 -23.87 16.04 1.97
CA VAL A 400 -24.24 17.45 2.17
C VAL A 400 -23.32 18.36 1.36
N ALA A 401 -22.01 18.12 1.35
CA ALA A 401 -21.05 18.93 0.61
C ALA A 401 -21.38 18.98 -0.89
N GLU A 402 -21.56 17.82 -1.52
CA GLU A 402 -21.82 17.76 -2.96
C GLU A 402 -23.18 18.39 -3.33
N ARG A 403 -24.19 18.26 -2.46
CA ARG A 403 -25.49 18.91 -2.68
C ARG A 403 -25.41 20.44 -2.53
N LEU A 404 -24.60 20.94 -1.59
CA LEU A 404 -24.33 22.38 -1.46
C LEU A 404 -23.59 22.93 -2.68
N ASP A 405 -22.65 22.16 -3.24
CA ASP A 405 -21.97 22.48 -4.49
C ASP A 405 -22.94 22.55 -5.68
N ASP A 406 -23.97 21.69 -5.71
CA ASP A 406 -25.06 21.73 -6.68
C ASP A 406 -26.05 22.89 -6.45
N GLY A 407 -25.75 23.82 -5.53
CA GLY A 407 -26.54 25.02 -5.27
C GLY A 407 -27.77 24.80 -4.38
N LYS A 408 -27.90 23.63 -3.74
CA LYS A 408 -28.96 23.39 -2.76
C LYS A 408 -28.70 24.19 -1.48
N ASP A 409 -29.76 24.55 -0.76
CA ASP A 409 -29.61 25.07 0.59
C ASP A 409 -29.27 23.95 1.59
N LEU A 410 -28.84 24.33 2.80
CA LEU A 410 -28.39 23.39 3.81
C LEU A 410 -29.46 22.39 4.25
N LEU A 411 -30.73 22.82 4.38
CA LEU A 411 -31.80 21.93 4.83
C LEU A 411 -32.10 20.89 3.75
N GLN A 412 -32.27 21.33 2.51
CA GLN A 412 -32.49 20.45 1.37
C GLN A 412 -31.31 19.49 1.16
N ALA A 413 -30.08 19.98 1.31
CA ALA A 413 -28.87 19.15 1.21
C ALA A 413 -28.84 18.05 2.28
N ILE A 414 -29.27 18.33 3.51
CA ILE A 414 -29.38 17.33 4.59
C ILE A 414 -30.47 16.31 4.26
N LEU A 415 -31.67 16.75 3.86
CA LEU A 415 -32.79 15.84 3.55
C LEU A 415 -32.44 14.89 2.39
N GLU A 416 -31.95 15.43 1.26
CA GLU A 416 -31.54 14.61 0.10
C GLU A 416 -30.36 13.68 0.43
N THR A 417 -29.53 14.03 1.42
CA THR A 417 -28.45 13.16 1.91
C THR A 417 -28.99 11.98 2.71
N GLU A 418 -29.97 12.18 3.59
CA GLU A 418 -30.61 11.10 4.35
C GLU A 418 -31.42 10.17 3.42
N GLU A 419 -32.18 10.73 2.48
CA GLU A 419 -32.91 9.93 1.47
C GLU A 419 -31.95 9.06 0.65
N TYR A 420 -30.75 9.57 0.34
CA TYR A 420 -29.73 8.77 -0.35
C TYR A 420 -29.17 7.64 0.52
N ILE A 421 -29.06 7.82 1.84
CA ILE A 421 -28.67 6.74 2.76
C ILE A 421 -29.70 5.62 2.71
N ASP A 422 -30.99 5.95 2.84
CA ASP A 422 -32.09 4.98 2.79
C ASP A 422 -32.10 4.25 1.45
N TYR A 423 -31.95 4.97 0.34
CA TYR A 423 -31.80 4.36 -0.99
C TYR A 423 -30.65 3.35 -1.06
N VAL A 424 -29.47 3.67 -0.49
CA VAL A 424 -28.33 2.74 -0.47
C VAL A 424 -28.62 1.50 0.38
N LEU A 425 -29.28 1.67 1.52
CA LEU A 425 -29.66 0.56 2.41
C LEU A 425 -30.73 -0.34 1.78
N ASP A 426 -31.76 0.23 1.18
CA ASP A 426 -32.81 -0.51 0.48
C ASP A 426 -32.27 -1.27 -0.72
N ARG A 427 -31.41 -0.62 -1.51
CA ARG A 427 -30.70 -1.27 -2.62
C ARG A 427 -29.89 -2.48 -2.14
N ARG A 428 -29.24 -2.34 -0.97
CA ARG A 428 -28.44 -3.41 -0.38
C ARG A 428 -29.31 -4.55 0.15
N LEU A 429 -30.46 -4.24 0.74
CA LEU A 429 -31.46 -5.21 1.17
C LEU A 429 -32.00 -5.98 -0.05
N ALA A 430 -32.36 -5.28 -1.12
CA ALA A 430 -32.85 -5.86 -2.37
C ALA A 430 -31.83 -6.81 -3.02
N CYS A 431 -30.55 -6.42 -3.09
CA CYS A 431 -29.49 -7.28 -3.59
C CYS A 431 -29.37 -8.57 -2.77
N ARG A 432 -29.44 -8.48 -1.43
CA ARG A 432 -29.42 -9.65 -0.54
C ARG A 432 -30.65 -10.53 -0.72
N GLN A 433 -31.83 -9.93 -0.88
CA GLN A 433 -33.08 -10.64 -1.11
C GLN A 433 -33.08 -11.41 -2.44
N LEU A 434 -32.39 -10.89 -3.46
CA LEU A 434 -32.14 -11.58 -4.72
C LEU A 434 -30.91 -12.50 -4.68
N GLY A 435 -30.43 -12.86 -3.49
CA GLY A 435 -29.40 -13.88 -3.30
C GLY A 435 -27.99 -13.48 -3.73
N MET A 436 -27.69 -12.19 -3.84
CA MET A 436 -26.32 -11.70 -3.99
C MET A 436 -25.54 -11.91 -2.69
N ASN A 437 -24.38 -12.55 -2.78
CA ASN A 437 -23.53 -12.83 -1.63
C ASN A 437 -22.77 -11.57 -1.20
N LEU A 438 -23.33 -10.84 -0.24
CA LEU A 438 -22.77 -9.59 0.28
C LEU A 438 -22.18 -9.80 1.69
N PRO A 439 -21.20 -8.99 2.11
CA PRO A 439 -20.72 -8.98 3.50
C PRO A 439 -21.88 -8.99 4.50
N PRO A 440 -21.78 -9.69 5.65
CA PRO A 440 -22.94 -9.91 6.51
C PRO A 440 -23.47 -8.61 7.14
N ARG A 441 -22.57 -7.68 7.49
CA ARG A 441 -22.89 -6.44 8.18
C ARG A 441 -22.37 -5.22 7.42
N MET A 442 -23.11 -4.12 7.52
CA MET A 442 -22.71 -2.79 7.07
C MET A 442 -23.31 -1.78 8.04
N LYS A 443 -22.49 -0.91 8.62
CA LYS A 443 -22.93 0.16 9.51
C LYS A 443 -22.94 1.47 8.74
N VAL A 444 -23.94 2.30 9.00
CA VAL A 444 -23.96 3.69 8.55
C VAL A 444 -23.58 4.57 9.72
N ARG A 445 -22.63 5.46 9.50
CA ARG A 445 -22.16 6.42 10.50
C ARG A 445 -21.96 7.77 9.83
N LYS A 446 -21.74 8.79 10.66
CA LYS A 446 -21.46 10.16 10.20
C LYS A 446 -20.20 10.66 10.87
N LEU A 447 -19.41 11.41 10.12
CA LEU A 447 -18.31 12.20 10.67
C LEU A 447 -18.61 13.68 10.53
N ARG A 448 -17.86 14.50 11.26
CA ARG A 448 -17.97 15.96 11.22
C ARG A 448 -16.82 16.51 10.39
N GLU A 449 -17.13 17.39 9.46
CA GLU A 449 -16.12 18.15 8.72
C GLU A 449 -16.59 19.60 8.53
N PHE A 450 -15.67 20.45 8.10
CA PHE A 450 -16.00 21.80 7.67
C PHE A 450 -16.15 21.82 6.16
N TYR A 451 -17.22 22.44 5.68
CA TYR A 451 -17.46 22.59 4.26
C TYR A 451 -16.42 23.53 3.64
N GLN A 452 -15.75 23.05 2.59
CA GLN A 452 -14.72 23.78 1.84
C GLN A 452 -15.02 23.82 0.33
N GLY A 453 -16.25 23.48 -0.07
CA GLY A 453 -16.68 23.40 -1.47
C GLY A 453 -16.90 24.75 -2.14
N SER A 454 -17.34 24.74 -3.40
CA SER A 454 -17.50 25.90 -4.27
C SER A 454 -18.53 26.93 -3.77
N ASN A 455 -19.54 26.50 -3.01
CA ASN A 455 -20.59 27.39 -2.47
C ASN A 455 -20.09 28.32 -1.34
N ALA A 456 -19.72 29.55 -1.69
CA ALA A 456 -19.17 30.53 -0.76
C ALA A 456 -20.05 30.85 0.46
N ASN A 457 -21.38 30.68 0.36
CA ASN A 457 -22.31 30.99 1.45
C ASN A 457 -22.18 30.03 2.65
N TYR A 458 -21.65 28.83 2.42
CA TYR A 458 -21.52 27.79 3.44
C TYR A 458 -20.07 27.47 3.78
N GLN A 459 -19.10 28.24 3.27
CA GLN A 459 -17.69 28.08 3.57
C GLN A 459 -17.43 28.11 5.08
N GLY A 460 -16.74 27.09 5.58
CA GLY A 460 -16.45 26.94 7.01
C GLY A 460 -17.64 26.49 7.88
N VAL A 461 -18.81 26.22 7.30
CA VAL A 461 -19.94 25.64 8.04
C VAL A 461 -19.64 24.18 8.36
N ARG A 462 -19.96 23.75 9.58
CA ARG A 462 -19.81 22.35 9.98
C ARG A 462 -20.93 21.52 9.37
N ILE A 463 -20.56 20.47 8.65
CA ILE A 463 -21.49 19.53 8.00
C ILE A 463 -21.26 18.10 8.51
N TRP A 464 -22.26 17.26 8.28
CA TRP A 464 -22.21 15.83 8.56
C TRP A 464 -21.98 15.05 7.28
N THR A 465 -21.01 14.14 7.32
CA THR A 465 -20.59 13.36 6.16
C THR A 465 -20.86 11.90 6.45
N PRO A 466 -21.87 11.29 5.80
CA PRO A 466 -22.16 9.89 5.99
C PRO A 466 -21.06 9.00 5.42
N TYR A 467 -20.85 7.86 6.06
CA TYR A 467 -19.98 6.80 5.57
C TYR A 467 -20.55 5.43 5.90
N PHE A 468 -20.19 4.46 5.06
CA PHE A 468 -20.54 3.06 5.18
C PHE A 468 -19.30 2.30 5.66
N GLU A 469 -19.44 1.57 6.76
CA GLU A 469 -18.40 0.76 7.37
C GLU A 469 -18.77 -0.72 7.27
N ARG A 470 -17.83 -1.55 6.85
CA ARG A 470 -17.96 -3.02 6.86
C ARG A 470 -16.63 -3.66 7.18
N ASP A 471 -16.67 -4.94 7.54
CA ASP A 471 -15.46 -5.74 7.68
C ASP A 471 -14.78 -5.92 6.30
N TYR A 472 -13.46 -5.99 6.30
CA TYR A 472 -12.69 -6.32 5.11
C TYR A 472 -13.02 -7.75 4.65
N THR A 473 -13.00 -7.97 3.33
CA THR A 473 -13.29 -9.28 2.75
C THR A 473 -11.98 -9.85 2.26
N HIS A 474 -11.43 -10.79 3.01
CA HIS A 474 -10.17 -11.46 2.67
C HIS A 474 -10.34 -12.32 1.43
N GLY A 475 -9.44 -12.15 0.47
CA GLY A 475 -9.47 -12.85 -0.81
C GLY A 475 -8.89 -12.02 -1.94
N MET A 476 -9.05 -12.53 -3.16
CA MET A 476 -8.53 -11.91 -4.37
C MET A 476 -9.67 -11.42 -5.25
N ALA A 477 -9.59 -10.17 -5.73
CA ALA A 477 -10.56 -9.69 -6.72
C ALA A 477 -10.49 -10.56 -7.99
N THR A 478 -11.65 -10.98 -8.51
CA THR A 478 -11.71 -11.97 -9.60
C THR A 478 -11.00 -11.51 -10.87
N ASP A 479 -10.95 -10.19 -11.11
CA ASP A 479 -10.29 -9.59 -12.26
C ASP A 479 -8.78 -9.44 -12.12
N LYS A 480 -8.26 -9.67 -10.92
CA LYS A 480 -6.85 -9.59 -10.57
C LYS A 480 -6.20 -10.95 -10.40
N ILE A 481 -6.96 -12.04 -10.58
CA ILE A 481 -6.41 -13.40 -10.49
C ILE A 481 -5.35 -13.60 -11.59
N PRO A 482 -4.11 -13.99 -11.24
CA PRO A 482 -3.09 -14.26 -12.23
C PRO A 482 -3.53 -15.33 -13.22
N LEU A 483 -3.34 -15.05 -14.51
CA LEU A 483 -3.83 -15.93 -15.57
C LEU A 483 -3.24 -17.37 -15.51
N THR A 484 -2.06 -17.53 -14.94
CA THR A 484 -1.40 -18.83 -14.72
C THR A 484 -2.17 -19.73 -13.75
N ARG A 485 -2.98 -19.18 -12.84
CA ARG A 485 -3.82 -19.98 -11.92
C ARG A 485 -4.86 -20.82 -12.66
N PHE A 486 -5.30 -20.36 -13.83
CA PHE A 486 -6.29 -21.05 -14.66
C PHE A 486 -5.72 -22.24 -15.44
N GLU A 487 -4.40 -22.45 -15.43
CA GLU A 487 -3.76 -23.66 -15.94
C GLU A 487 -4.02 -24.87 -15.02
N ASN A 488 -4.38 -24.62 -13.74
CA ASN A 488 -4.87 -25.63 -12.83
C ASN A 488 -6.36 -25.91 -13.10
N GLU A 489 -6.66 -27.07 -13.68
CA GLU A 489 -8.02 -27.45 -14.07
C GLU A 489 -9.02 -27.46 -12.89
N PRO A 490 -8.76 -28.10 -11.74
CA PRO A 490 -9.64 -28.00 -10.56
C PRO A 490 -9.94 -26.56 -10.12
N PHE A 491 -8.94 -25.66 -10.17
CA PHE A 491 -9.13 -24.24 -9.87
C PHE A 491 -10.07 -23.59 -10.89
N ALA A 492 -9.78 -23.75 -12.19
CA ALA A 492 -10.53 -23.12 -13.26
C ALA A 492 -12.01 -23.55 -13.28
N LEU A 493 -12.30 -24.84 -13.11
CA LEU A 493 -13.68 -25.36 -13.14
C LEU A 493 -14.49 -24.90 -11.91
N ARG A 494 -13.87 -24.85 -10.72
CA ARG A 494 -14.54 -24.31 -9.51
C ARG A 494 -14.79 -22.81 -9.64
N PHE A 495 -13.81 -22.06 -10.16
CA PHE A 495 -13.96 -20.64 -10.43
C PHE A 495 -15.09 -20.37 -11.42
N ALA A 496 -15.17 -21.10 -12.54
CA ALA A 496 -16.24 -20.95 -13.53
C ALA A 496 -17.63 -21.10 -12.89
N ARG A 497 -17.80 -22.11 -12.04
CA ARG A 497 -19.06 -22.35 -11.33
C ARG A 497 -19.40 -21.20 -10.39
N LEU A 498 -18.47 -20.79 -9.53
CA LEU A 498 -18.70 -19.71 -8.57
C LEU A 498 -19.00 -18.37 -9.27
N LEU A 499 -18.24 -18.06 -10.33
CA LEU A 499 -18.44 -16.84 -11.10
C LEU A 499 -19.81 -16.84 -11.80
N GLY A 500 -20.24 -17.98 -12.35
CA GLY A 500 -21.59 -18.13 -12.91
C GLY A 500 -22.69 -17.93 -11.86
N HIS A 501 -22.55 -18.53 -10.67
CA HIS A 501 -23.48 -18.28 -9.56
C HIS A 501 -23.51 -16.81 -9.13
N ALA A 502 -22.38 -16.10 -9.15
CA ALA A 502 -22.32 -14.67 -8.82
C ALA A 502 -22.93 -13.78 -9.92
N ALA A 503 -22.82 -14.18 -11.20
CA ALA A 503 -23.36 -13.43 -12.33
C ALA A 503 -24.90 -13.41 -12.36
N ALA A 504 -25.57 -14.51 -12.00
CA ALA A 504 -27.04 -14.59 -12.03
C ALA A 504 -27.75 -13.47 -11.24
N PRO A 505 -27.49 -13.24 -9.95
CA PRO A 505 -28.09 -12.12 -9.23
C PRO A 505 -27.60 -10.76 -9.75
N ASN A 506 -26.38 -10.66 -10.29
CA ASN A 506 -25.87 -9.42 -10.90
C ASN A 506 -26.67 -9.02 -12.16
N ILE A 507 -26.99 -10.01 -13.02
CA ILE A 507 -27.86 -9.87 -14.19
C ILE A 507 -29.24 -9.38 -13.76
N ILE A 508 -29.86 -10.04 -12.76
CA ILE A 508 -31.22 -9.71 -12.29
C ILE A 508 -31.30 -8.27 -11.79
N VAL A 509 -30.36 -7.84 -10.95
CA VAL A 509 -30.34 -6.46 -10.43
C VAL A 509 -29.90 -5.43 -11.47
N GLY A 510 -29.42 -5.86 -12.64
CA GLY A 510 -28.95 -4.99 -13.72
C GLY A 510 -27.86 -4.03 -13.26
N ARG A 511 -26.75 -4.58 -12.75
CA ARG A 511 -25.66 -3.79 -12.20
C ARG A 511 -24.86 -3.11 -13.31
N TRP A 512 -24.99 -1.78 -13.40
CA TRP A 512 -24.52 -1.00 -14.54
C TRP A 512 -23.79 0.27 -14.12
N SER A 513 -22.80 0.66 -14.90
CA SER A 513 -22.04 1.90 -14.70
C SER A 513 -22.76 3.08 -15.36
N ALA A 514 -22.38 4.30 -14.95
CA ALA A 514 -22.90 5.53 -15.56
C ALA A 514 -22.55 5.64 -17.07
N GLN A 515 -21.55 4.89 -17.54
CA GLN A 515 -21.11 4.86 -18.94
C GLN A 515 -21.82 3.79 -19.78
N GLY A 516 -22.85 3.13 -19.24
CA GLY A 516 -23.58 2.14 -20.01
C GLY A 516 -22.84 0.80 -20.16
N ARG A 517 -22.01 0.41 -19.17
CA ARG A 517 -21.34 -0.90 -19.14
C ARG A 517 -21.71 -1.70 -17.90
N VAL A 518 -21.74 -3.03 -18.03
CA VAL A 518 -21.89 -3.97 -16.91
C VAL A 518 -20.81 -3.75 -15.84
N VAL A 519 -21.19 -3.91 -14.58
CA VAL A 519 -20.28 -3.86 -13.42
C VAL A 519 -20.22 -5.28 -12.84
N PHE A 520 -19.30 -6.08 -13.36
CA PHE A 520 -19.06 -7.47 -12.98
C PHE A 520 -17.63 -7.86 -13.35
N ASP A 521 -16.95 -8.59 -12.46
CA ASP A 521 -15.54 -8.97 -12.61
C ASP A 521 -14.65 -7.74 -12.85
N ASP A 522 -14.78 -6.76 -11.96
CA ASP A 522 -14.16 -5.44 -12.10
C ASP A 522 -13.56 -4.87 -10.80
N GLY A 523 -13.27 -5.76 -9.85
CA GLY A 523 -12.67 -5.45 -8.55
C GLY A 523 -13.60 -5.63 -7.35
N ASP A 524 -14.92 -5.74 -7.58
CA ASP A 524 -15.90 -5.84 -6.50
C ASP A 524 -16.27 -7.30 -6.14
N GLU A 525 -16.06 -8.27 -7.04
CA GLU A 525 -16.19 -9.70 -6.77
C GLU A 525 -14.89 -10.24 -6.15
N ILE A 526 -14.94 -10.72 -4.91
CA ILE A 526 -13.78 -11.22 -4.17
C ILE A 526 -13.86 -12.74 -4.05
N LEU A 527 -12.89 -13.43 -4.65
CA LEU A 527 -12.69 -14.87 -4.54
C LEU A 527 -12.06 -15.20 -3.18
N ILE A 528 -12.72 -16.09 -2.44
CA ILE A 528 -12.19 -16.69 -1.21
C ILE A 528 -11.74 -18.11 -1.54
N GLU A 529 -10.52 -18.44 -1.12
CA GLU A 529 -9.91 -19.74 -1.32
C GLU A 529 -9.92 -20.52 -0.01
N ASN A 530 -10.02 -21.84 -0.12
CA ASN A 530 -9.83 -22.73 1.01
C ASN A 530 -8.34 -22.95 1.33
N GLU A 531 -8.04 -23.73 2.36
CA GLU A 531 -6.67 -24.05 2.79
C GLU A 531 -5.80 -24.71 1.70
N ASN A 532 -6.41 -25.30 0.66
CA ASN A 532 -5.70 -25.90 -0.47
C ASN A 532 -5.47 -24.92 -1.64
N GLY A 533 -5.81 -23.64 -1.48
CA GLY A 533 -5.73 -22.63 -2.54
C GLY A 533 -6.75 -22.82 -3.65
N LEU A 534 -7.84 -23.55 -3.40
CA LEU A 534 -8.92 -23.76 -4.37
C LEU A 534 -10.08 -22.80 -4.12
N PRO A 535 -10.79 -22.35 -5.18
CA PRO A 535 -11.95 -21.49 -5.04
C PRO A 535 -13.03 -22.14 -4.17
N GLU A 536 -13.51 -21.39 -3.19
CA GLU A 536 -14.58 -21.78 -2.27
C GLU A 536 -15.73 -20.77 -2.32
N ASN A 537 -15.39 -19.50 -2.13
CA ASN A 537 -16.25 -18.33 -1.98
C ASN A 537 -16.27 -17.32 -3.16
N ILE A 538 -17.37 -16.69 -3.58
CA ILE A 538 -17.30 -15.33 -4.17
C ILE A 538 -18.22 -14.39 -3.38
N VAL A 539 -17.64 -13.34 -2.81
CA VAL A 539 -18.36 -12.27 -2.09
C VAL A 539 -18.29 -10.97 -2.89
N VAL A 540 -19.45 -10.33 -3.10
CA VAL A 540 -19.54 -9.02 -3.74
C VAL A 540 -19.34 -7.93 -2.68
N ALA A 541 -18.15 -7.33 -2.69
CA ALA A 541 -17.68 -6.38 -1.69
C ALA A 541 -18.34 -4.99 -1.80
N ASP A 542 -18.91 -4.65 -2.95
CA ASP A 542 -19.63 -3.39 -3.19
C ASP A 542 -20.76 -3.57 -4.22
N ILE A 543 -21.90 -2.91 -4.00
CA ILE A 543 -23.09 -3.00 -4.85
C ILE A 543 -23.27 -1.81 -5.81
N THR A 544 -22.20 -1.04 -6.02
CA THR A 544 -22.22 0.12 -6.92
C THR A 544 -22.77 -0.30 -8.28
N GLY A 545 -23.72 0.50 -8.79
CA GLY A 545 -24.38 0.25 -10.07
C GLY A 545 -25.59 -0.68 -9.99
N ALA A 546 -25.88 -1.32 -8.85
CA ALA A 546 -27.05 -2.20 -8.74
C ALA A 546 -28.33 -1.38 -8.95
N PHE A 547 -29.29 -1.97 -9.67
CA PHE A 547 -30.52 -1.33 -10.11
C PHE A 547 -30.30 -0.10 -11.01
N ALA A 548 -29.11 0.10 -11.58
CA ALA A 548 -28.91 1.17 -12.56
C ALA A 548 -29.59 0.84 -13.90
N ASN A 549 -29.53 -0.42 -14.33
CA ASN A 549 -30.25 -0.91 -15.50
C ASN A 549 -31.47 -1.75 -15.07
N TYR A 550 -32.59 -1.07 -14.84
CA TYR A 550 -33.85 -1.71 -14.47
C TYR A 550 -34.87 -1.78 -15.62
N GLN A 551 -34.50 -1.33 -16.81
CA GLN A 551 -35.40 -1.20 -17.95
C GLN A 551 -35.13 -2.23 -19.04
N ASP A 552 -33.86 -2.52 -19.34
CA ASP A 552 -33.51 -3.43 -20.44
C ASP A 552 -33.88 -4.88 -20.13
N ASP A 553 -34.04 -5.68 -21.18
CA ASP A 553 -34.30 -7.10 -21.06
C ASP A 553 -33.12 -7.87 -20.46
N LEU A 554 -33.39 -8.91 -19.67
CA LEU A 554 -32.35 -9.68 -18.99
C LEU A 554 -31.44 -10.43 -19.96
N THR A 555 -31.90 -10.78 -21.18
CA THR A 555 -31.06 -11.42 -22.20
C THR A 555 -29.95 -10.49 -22.70
N THR A 556 -30.25 -9.19 -22.91
CA THR A 556 -29.26 -8.16 -23.26
C THR A 556 -28.24 -7.98 -22.14
N ILE A 557 -28.71 -7.95 -20.88
CA ILE A 557 -27.82 -7.83 -19.72
C ILE A 557 -26.95 -9.08 -19.57
N ALA A 558 -27.51 -10.26 -19.75
CA ALA A 558 -26.79 -11.54 -19.68
C ALA A 558 -25.66 -11.62 -20.70
N ALA A 559 -25.90 -11.21 -21.95
CA ALA A 559 -24.89 -11.18 -23.00
C ALA A 559 -23.64 -10.36 -22.61
N ALA A 560 -23.78 -9.30 -21.81
CA ALA A 560 -22.65 -8.49 -21.35
C ALA A 560 -21.76 -9.18 -20.30
N HIS A 561 -22.20 -10.29 -19.69
CA HIS A 561 -21.48 -10.99 -18.62
C HIS A 561 -20.46 -12.02 -19.12
N VAL A 562 -20.23 -12.12 -20.43
CA VAL A 562 -19.30 -13.11 -21.02
C VAL A 562 -17.84 -12.66 -21.04
N ALA A 563 -17.55 -11.38 -20.82
CA ALA A 563 -16.20 -10.83 -20.85
C ALA A 563 -15.17 -11.59 -19.97
N PRO A 564 -15.50 -12.02 -18.74
CA PRO A 564 -14.59 -12.79 -17.89
C PRO A 564 -14.24 -14.16 -18.50
N VAL A 565 -15.19 -14.78 -19.19
CA VAL A 565 -15.02 -16.07 -19.87
C VAL A 565 -14.03 -15.93 -21.03
N HIS A 566 -14.14 -14.85 -21.81
CA HIS A 566 -13.19 -14.57 -22.88
C HIS A 566 -11.78 -14.28 -22.35
N ARG A 567 -11.66 -13.54 -21.25
CA ARG A 567 -10.35 -13.21 -20.63
C ARG A 567 -9.53 -14.46 -20.33
N VAL A 568 -10.16 -15.50 -19.76
CA VAL A 568 -9.45 -16.70 -19.31
C VAL A 568 -9.37 -17.80 -20.37
N SER A 569 -10.16 -17.71 -21.45
CA SER A 569 -10.28 -18.76 -22.48
C SER A 569 -8.95 -19.21 -23.10
N SER A 570 -7.92 -18.36 -23.13
CA SER A 570 -6.61 -18.69 -23.72
C SER A 570 -5.67 -19.49 -22.79
N ARG A 571 -6.04 -19.65 -21.52
CA ARG A 571 -5.17 -20.20 -20.46
C ARG A 571 -5.74 -21.43 -19.75
N VAL A 572 -7.04 -21.68 -19.92
CA VAL A 572 -7.70 -22.88 -19.40
C VAL A 572 -7.39 -24.07 -20.32
N THR A 573 -7.13 -25.24 -19.72
CA THR A 573 -6.84 -26.49 -20.45
C THR A 573 -8.03 -26.97 -21.30
N ASP A 574 -9.26 -26.85 -20.76
CA ASP A 574 -10.52 -27.10 -21.47
C ASP A 574 -11.42 -25.85 -21.49
N PRO A 575 -11.26 -24.98 -22.50
CA PRO A 575 -12.09 -23.78 -22.64
C PRO A 575 -13.58 -24.08 -22.85
N HIS A 576 -13.91 -25.21 -23.47
CA HIS A 576 -15.30 -25.60 -23.71
C HIS A 576 -15.97 -26.01 -22.39
N GLY A 577 -15.34 -26.91 -21.62
CA GLY A 577 -15.83 -27.30 -20.29
C GLY A 577 -15.99 -26.11 -19.34
N PHE A 578 -15.04 -25.15 -19.37
CA PHE A 578 -15.16 -23.92 -18.59
C PHE A 578 -16.43 -23.12 -18.94
N ARG A 579 -16.70 -22.93 -20.23
CA ARG A 579 -17.89 -22.21 -20.73
C ARG A 579 -19.19 -22.90 -20.31
N GLU A 580 -19.25 -24.22 -20.48
CA GLU A 580 -20.44 -25.01 -20.10
C GLU A 580 -20.71 -24.91 -18.60
N ILE A 581 -19.67 -25.01 -17.76
CA ILE A 581 -19.83 -24.89 -16.31
C ILE A 581 -20.27 -23.48 -15.91
N TYR A 582 -19.69 -22.44 -16.52
CA TYR A 582 -20.08 -21.06 -16.25
C TYR A 582 -21.55 -20.83 -16.60
N VAL A 583 -21.96 -21.12 -17.84
CA VAL A 583 -23.34 -20.92 -18.32
C VAL A 583 -24.31 -21.76 -17.48
N GLY A 584 -23.99 -23.03 -17.25
CA GLY A 584 -24.80 -23.93 -16.43
C GLY A 584 -25.03 -23.37 -15.02
N ALA A 585 -23.99 -22.84 -14.37
CA ALA A 585 -24.09 -22.24 -13.04
C ALA A 585 -24.92 -20.95 -13.01
N VAL A 586 -24.84 -20.10 -14.06
CA VAL A 586 -25.69 -18.92 -14.18
C VAL A 586 -27.16 -19.34 -14.26
N VAL A 587 -27.48 -20.27 -15.16
CA VAL A 587 -28.86 -20.72 -15.42
C VAL A 587 -29.43 -21.45 -14.20
N GLU A 588 -28.63 -22.30 -13.56
CA GLU A 588 -29.01 -22.98 -12.31
C GLU A 588 -29.38 -21.96 -11.23
N ARG A 589 -28.51 -20.97 -10.97
CA ARG A 589 -28.76 -19.97 -9.94
C ARG A 589 -29.94 -19.06 -10.27
N TYR A 590 -30.06 -18.66 -11.54
CA TYR A 590 -31.19 -17.86 -12.01
C TYR A 590 -32.52 -18.58 -11.78
N ARG A 591 -32.59 -19.88 -12.15
CA ARG A 591 -33.78 -20.71 -11.93
C ARG A 591 -34.13 -20.82 -10.44
N GLN A 592 -33.14 -21.05 -9.58
CA GLN A 592 -33.35 -21.07 -8.12
C GLN A 592 -33.95 -19.76 -7.60
N LEU A 593 -33.41 -18.61 -8.01
CA LEU A 593 -33.89 -17.30 -7.57
C LEU A 593 -35.31 -17.00 -8.09
N ARG A 594 -35.61 -17.40 -9.33
CA ARG A 594 -36.95 -17.28 -9.90
C ARG A 594 -37.96 -18.17 -9.16
N ASP A 595 -37.60 -19.41 -8.83
CA ASP A 595 -38.44 -20.32 -8.07
C ASP A 595 -38.68 -19.82 -6.64
N GLU A 596 -37.66 -19.24 -6.00
CA GLU A 596 -37.78 -18.56 -4.71
C GLU A 596 -38.72 -17.36 -4.78
N TYR A 597 -38.60 -16.52 -5.82
CA TYR A 597 -39.53 -15.42 -6.06
C TYR A 597 -40.96 -15.93 -6.19
N HIS A 598 -41.21 -16.95 -7.02
CA HIS A 598 -42.56 -17.51 -7.19
C HIS A 598 -43.13 -18.11 -5.90
N ARG A 599 -42.31 -18.85 -5.15
CA ARG A 599 -42.72 -19.45 -3.87
C ARG A 599 -43.05 -18.41 -2.81
N HIS A 600 -42.35 -17.27 -2.82
CA HIS A 600 -42.47 -16.22 -1.81
C HIS A 600 -42.93 -14.88 -2.40
N ARG A 601 -43.72 -14.91 -3.49
CA ARG A 601 -44.08 -13.73 -4.29
C ARG A 601 -44.60 -12.57 -3.45
N GLN A 602 -45.53 -12.84 -2.54
CA GLN A 602 -46.09 -11.82 -1.65
C GLN A 602 -45.02 -11.09 -0.82
N ALA A 603 -44.01 -11.81 -0.32
CA ALA A 603 -42.94 -11.20 0.47
C ALA A 603 -42.08 -10.26 -0.40
N PHE A 604 -41.68 -10.72 -1.59
CA PHE A 604 -40.92 -9.91 -2.55
C PHE A 604 -41.70 -8.67 -3.01
N ASP A 605 -42.96 -8.83 -3.43
CA ASP A 605 -43.81 -7.74 -3.90
C ASP A 605 -44.19 -6.73 -2.79
N SER A 606 -44.05 -7.13 -1.52
CA SER A 606 -44.36 -6.25 -0.37
C SER A 606 -43.14 -5.52 0.20
N LEU A 607 -41.91 -5.87 -0.23
CA LEU A 607 -40.67 -5.46 0.42
C LEU A 607 -40.52 -3.93 0.56
N PHE A 608 -40.93 -3.17 -0.46
CA PHE A 608 -40.86 -1.71 -0.48
C PHE A 608 -42.24 -1.03 -0.60
N ARG A 609 -43.33 -1.75 -0.30
CA ARG A 609 -44.71 -1.28 -0.51
C ARG A 609 -45.06 -0.01 0.28
N SER A 610 -44.37 0.25 1.39
CA SER A 610 -44.58 1.45 2.20
C SER A 610 -43.97 2.72 1.58
N GLN A 611 -43.17 2.60 0.52
CA GLN A 611 -42.59 3.72 -0.19
C GLN A 611 -43.49 4.13 -1.37
N PRO A 612 -43.64 5.44 -1.67
CA PRO A 612 -44.34 5.86 -2.86
C PRO A 612 -43.61 5.33 -4.10
N VAL A 613 -44.34 4.88 -5.13
CA VAL A 613 -43.73 4.50 -6.41
C VAL A 613 -43.52 5.77 -7.23
N ASP A 614 -42.28 6.02 -7.63
CA ASP A 614 -41.90 7.14 -8.49
C ASP A 614 -41.29 6.62 -9.78
N GLU A 615 -41.97 6.87 -10.91
CA GLU A 615 -41.52 6.52 -12.26
C GLU A 615 -40.20 7.22 -12.65
N GLY A 616 -39.82 8.29 -11.94
CA GLY A 616 -38.51 8.92 -11.98
C GLY A 616 -37.36 7.98 -11.54
N GLY A 617 -37.69 6.79 -11.03
CA GLY A 617 -36.73 5.72 -10.76
C GLY A 617 -36.25 5.71 -9.33
N ASN A 618 -37.15 5.76 -8.35
CA ASN A 618 -36.81 5.44 -6.96
C ASN A 618 -36.68 3.92 -6.74
N MET A 619 -36.30 3.50 -5.52
CA MET A 619 -36.01 2.09 -5.27
C MET A 619 -37.23 1.17 -5.44
N ALA A 620 -38.40 1.60 -4.97
CA ALA A 620 -39.65 0.83 -5.11
C ALA A 620 -39.98 0.54 -6.59
N PHE A 621 -39.94 1.57 -7.44
CA PHE A 621 -40.19 1.39 -8.87
C PHE A 621 -39.15 0.48 -9.53
N ARG A 622 -37.85 0.69 -9.25
CA ARG A 622 -36.77 -0.17 -9.79
C ARG A 622 -36.92 -1.62 -9.37
N TRP A 623 -37.35 -1.86 -8.13
CA TRP A 623 -37.59 -3.20 -7.60
C TRP A 623 -38.72 -3.90 -8.35
N GLU A 624 -39.87 -3.24 -8.54
CA GLU A 624 -41.00 -3.79 -9.30
C GLU A 624 -40.58 -4.16 -10.73
N ARG A 625 -39.80 -3.30 -11.40
CA ARG A 625 -39.30 -3.56 -12.76
C ARG A 625 -38.33 -4.74 -12.81
N VAL A 626 -37.47 -4.90 -11.80
CA VAL A 626 -36.56 -6.06 -11.70
C VAL A 626 -37.35 -7.35 -11.48
N LEU A 627 -38.32 -7.36 -10.55
CA LEU A 627 -39.14 -8.55 -10.29
C LEU A 627 -39.99 -8.93 -11.49
N HIS A 628 -40.56 -7.94 -12.19
CA HIS A 628 -41.32 -8.19 -13.42
C HIS A 628 -40.46 -8.90 -14.47
N ARG A 629 -39.23 -8.44 -14.71
CA ARG A 629 -38.31 -9.09 -15.66
C ARG A 629 -37.91 -10.51 -15.21
N LEU A 630 -37.68 -10.71 -13.90
CA LEU A 630 -37.43 -12.04 -13.33
C LEU A 630 -38.62 -13.00 -13.51
N ASP A 631 -39.85 -12.48 -13.44
CA ASP A 631 -41.08 -13.23 -13.64
C ASP A 631 -41.22 -13.68 -15.12
N THR A 632 -40.99 -12.75 -16.04
CA THR A 632 -41.29 -12.92 -17.46
C THR A 632 -40.20 -13.64 -18.26
N THR A 633 -38.92 -13.45 -17.94
CA THR A 633 -37.82 -14.07 -18.69
C THR A 633 -37.62 -15.52 -18.26
N SER A 634 -37.47 -16.43 -19.24
CA SER A 634 -37.23 -17.84 -18.97
C SER A 634 -35.72 -18.13 -18.77
N PRO A 635 -35.35 -19.13 -17.95
CA PRO A 635 -33.96 -19.57 -17.83
C PRO A 635 -33.33 -19.97 -19.18
N GLU A 636 -34.12 -20.52 -20.10
CA GLU A 636 -33.69 -20.96 -21.42
C GLU A 636 -33.31 -19.78 -22.34
N GLU A 637 -34.02 -18.65 -22.23
CA GLU A 637 -33.65 -17.41 -22.95
C GLU A 637 -32.32 -16.84 -22.44
N ILE A 638 -32.07 -16.89 -21.12
CA ILE A 638 -30.78 -16.48 -20.54
C ILE A 638 -29.65 -17.38 -21.03
N GLU A 639 -29.88 -18.70 -21.07
CA GLU A 639 -28.91 -19.67 -21.58
C GLU A 639 -28.54 -19.38 -23.04
N GLN A 640 -29.54 -19.21 -23.90
CA GLN A 640 -29.35 -18.92 -25.32
C GLN A 640 -28.58 -17.61 -25.53
N ALA A 641 -28.92 -16.55 -24.78
CA ALA A 641 -28.24 -15.27 -24.88
C ALA A 641 -26.76 -15.36 -24.49
N LEU A 642 -26.43 -16.09 -23.42
CA LEU A 642 -25.05 -16.30 -22.98
C LEU A 642 -24.25 -17.12 -24.01
N ARG A 643 -24.82 -18.23 -24.51
CA ARG A 643 -24.16 -19.08 -25.51
C ARG A 643 -23.88 -18.30 -26.79
N ALA A 644 -24.88 -17.57 -27.30
CA ALA A 644 -24.73 -16.76 -28.50
C ALA A 644 -23.66 -15.66 -28.34
N ALA A 645 -23.55 -15.05 -27.16
CA ALA A 645 -22.54 -14.04 -26.88
C ALA A 645 -21.13 -14.63 -26.72
N ILE A 646 -20.97 -15.82 -26.13
CA ILE A 646 -19.68 -16.51 -25.99
C ILE A 646 -19.11 -16.95 -27.35
N GLU A 647 -19.96 -17.26 -28.32
CA GLU A 647 -19.54 -17.63 -29.68
C GLU A 647 -19.04 -16.44 -30.50
N GLN A 648 -19.37 -15.21 -30.10
CA GLN A 648 -18.85 -14.01 -30.74
C GLN A 648 -17.40 -13.76 -30.30
N PRO A 649 -16.49 -13.38 -31.22
CA PRO A 649 -15.15 -12.95 -30.83
C PRO A 649 -15.25 -11.72 -29.91
N ALA A 650 -14.41 -11.69 -28.87
CA ALA A 650 -14.35 -10.60 -27.89
C ALA A 650 -13.98 -9.23 -28.49
#